data_AF-A0A1F9HAL0-F1
#
_entry.id   AF-A0A1F9HAL0-F1
#
_cell.length_a   1.000
_cell.length_b   1.000
_cell.length_c   1.000
_cell.angle_alpha   90.00
_cell.angle_beta   90.00
_cell.angle_gamma   90.00
#
_symmetry.space_group_name_H-M   'P 1'
#
loop_
_entity.id
_entity.type
_entity.pdbx_description
1 polymer ?
#
loop_
_entity_poly.entity_id
_entity_poly.type
_entity_poly.pdbx_seq_one_letter_code
_entity_poly.pdbx_strand_id
1 'polypeptide(L)'
;MLHIKQLRFLFLFLCFSFSFPMFSWGADISVGSTSDLLDATDEVCTLREALINANNNAATYDDCTAGSGDDTINIPAGTYCLSLTNSSGDEDAAATGDLDILANVTLTGAGASSTFIDAGSSSGSSGRGCTTELGDRVIDVATTSLTVSISGVTITGGELTSSTGNAVGGGLYFARSTNLTLTNSSISENVATTTASGYLAMGGGIYGYYNSTLTLTNSTLSDNTATHSSGNTYGGGVYLYSSSTYPSTLTLTGATISDNTASGYLAMGGGIYGYSYTTITASGSTISGNTATSSSSYARGGGIYAYYGSTLTLTNSVISGNSITSSASGVIGGGIYLHSSSTYPSTLTLTGSTISNNSATGASYANGGGFYVGSSSVGSILNSTISSNSVTASSSESNGGGLFATSATLSLVATIITANTATSSADATHGGGMYASSSTVSIKNTIISGNTSTGVDSTSSAGANCYSSSDLQTYGYNFFGLVTTSNNCTLSTTESTDIIDKTHEELLLASLTDNGGSTNTHALYETSPAINTGSCTQIDGTTAISTDQRGQVRSDGSCDMGAFEYQASSTCGDGYVDSPEECDDSNTESSDGCSSTCTGETDADEDGYYAIVEDCNDSDATVSPGATETCNSVDDDCDGTTDDGVTTTYYQDADGDGVGGGTSTTACSAPSGYVTTGGDCNDSDAASTASCPETAEEEEEEELTLEEEGEIAAIGGEAAVEAEPAAETPPSEEPAGCQLHAGAFRSSKNLGWLFFLPFVGVFVMRKRMNH
;
A
#
# COMPACT_ATOMS: atom_id res chain seq x y z
N MET A 1 59.82 -40.31 74.41
CA MET A 1 59.78 -38.98 75.07
C MET A 1 58.38 -38.38 74.88
N LEU A 2 58.14 -37.19 75.43
CA LEU A 2 56.94 -36.35 75.31
C LEU A 2 56.44 -36.16 73.84
N HIS A 3 55.18 -35.84 73.53
CA HIS A 3 53.88 -35.90 74.25
C HIS A 3 52.71 -35.56 73.27
N ILE A 4 51.48 -35.38 73.80
CA ILE A 4 50.30 -34.72 73.19
C ILE A 4 49.36 -35.61 72.33
N LYS A 5 48.08 -35.24 72.39
CA LYS A 5 46.87 -35.98 72.00
C LYS A 5 46.47 -35.69 70.55
N GLN A 6 45.71 -36.60 69.93
CA GLN A 6 44.68 -36.21 68.95
C GLN A 6 43.29 -36.53 69.50
N LEU A 7 42.31 -35.70 69.13
CA LEU A 7 40.91 -35.80 69.53
C LEU A 7 40.06 -35.92 68.27
N ARG A 8 38.98 -36.72 68.33
CA ARG A 8 38.07 -36.92 67.19
C ARG A 8 37.38 -35.61 66.80
N PHE A 9 37.25 -35.38 65.49
CA PHE A 9 36.23 -34.49 64.93
C PHE A 9 35.36 -35.26 63.94
N LEU A 10 34.05 -35.02 64.01
CA LEU A 10 33.04 -35.62 63.15
C LEU A 10 32.79 -34.65 61.98
N PHE A 11 33.11 -35.07 60.75
CA PHE A 11 32.76 -34.28 59.57
C PHE A 11 31.29 -34.53 59.21
N LEU A 12 30.44 -33.57 59.53
CA LEU A 12 29.07 -33.50 59.03
C LEU A 12 29.13 -32.91 57.61
N PHE A 13 28.76 -33.70 56.59
CA PHE A 13 28.71 -33.21 55.22
C PHE A 13 27.47 -32.32 55.04
N LEU A 14 27.67 -31.00 55.07
CA LEU A 14 26.62 -30.03 54.83
C LEU A 14 26.46 -29.83 53.32
N CYS A 15 25.51 -30.52 52.70
CA CYS A 15 25.18 -30.29 51.29
C CYS A 15 24.55 -28.91 51.13
N PHE A 16 25.35 -27.92 50.73
CA PHE A 16 24.86 -26.66 50.20
C PHE A 16 24.18 -26.93 48.85
N SER A 17 22.85 -27.00 48.85
CA SER A 17 22.04 -26.96 47.64
C SER A 17 22.13 -25.56 47.02
N PHE A 18 23.16 -25.34 46.21
CA PHE A 18 23.18 -24.23 45.27
C PHE A 18 22.09 -24.46 44.22
N SER A 19 20.91 -23.87 44.44
CA SER A 19 19.97 -23.64 43.35
C SER A 19 20.61 -22.63 42.40
N PHE A 20 21.34 -23.14 41.41
CA PHE A 20 21.51 -22.42 40.16
C PHE A 20 20.11 -22.14 39.60
N PRO A 21 19.83 -20.93 39.06
CA PRO A 21 18.64 -20.76 38.26
C PRO A 21 18.73 -21.74 37.09
N MET A 22 17.75 -22.61 36.94
CA MET A 22 17.62 -23.38 35.70
C MET A 22 17.30 -22.37 34.60
N PHE A 23 18.20 -22.24 33.64
CA PHE A 23 17.97 -21.39 32.48
C PHE A 23 16.87 -22.04 31.65
N SER A 24 15.78 -21.30 31.48
CA SER A 24 14.76 -21.62 30.49
C SER A 24 15.35 -21.42 29.10
N TRP A 25 15.20 -22.43 28.26
CA TRP A 25 15.60 -22.46 26.85
C TRP A 25 14.45 -23.08 26.06
N GLY A 26 13.94 -22.35 25.07
CA GLY A 26 12.95 -22.87 24.14
C GLY A 26 13.60 -23.74 23.05
N ALA A 27 12.94 -24.83 22.67
CA ALA A 27 13.39 -25.74 21.63
C ALA A 27 12.89 -25.34 20.23
N ASP A 28 13.71 -25.59 19.23
CA ASP A 28 13.33 -25.59 17.82
C ASP A 28 12.76 -26.98 17.43
N ILE A 29 11.47 -27.19 17.67
CA ILE A 29 10.79 -28.43 17.31
C ILE A 29 10.55 -28.41 15.79
N SER A 30 10.78 -29.55 15.12
CA SER A 30 10.64 -29.67 13.66
C SER A 30 9.64 -30.78 13.33
N VAL A 31 8.53 -30.42 12.67
CA VAL A 31 7.49 -31.37 12.28
C VAL A 31 7.95 -32.21 11.09
N GLY A 32 8.00 -33.53 11.24
CA GLY A 32 8.46 -34.49 10.23
C GLY A 32 7.36 -35.09 9.34
N SER A 33 6.10 -34.98 9.74
CA SER A 33 4.96 -35.60 9.05
C SER A 33 3.73 -34.69 8.99
N THR A 34 2.97 -34.77 7.89
CA THR A 34 1.68 -34.11 7.71
C THR A 34 0.50 -34.90 8.28
N SER A 35 0.74 -36.08 8.89
CA SER A 35 -0.34 -36.89 9.49
C SER A 35 -0.74 -36.34 10.86
N ASP A 36 -2.04 -36.33 11.14
CA ASP A 36 -2.56 -36.13 12.50
C ASP A 36 -2.68 -37.50 13.19
N LEU A 37 -1.62 -37.91 13.89
CA LEU A 37 -1.50 -39.15 14.66
C LEU A 37 -0.74 -38.87 15.98
N LEU A 38 -0.81 -39.82 16.91
CA LEU A 38 -0.11 -39.78 18.20
C LEU A 38 0.54 -41.14 18.46
N ASP A 39 1.81 -41.31 18.12
CA ASP A 39 2.58 -42.56 18.33
C ASP A 39 4.05 -42.26 18.64
N ALA A 40 4.34 -42.15 19.95
CA ALA A 40 5.68 -41.89 20.52
C ALA A 40 6.75 -42.96 20.23
N THR A 41 6.56 -43.81 19.22
CA THR A 41 7.42 -44.94 18.86
C THR A 41 7.72 -45.08 17.37
N ASP A 42 7.23 -44.19 16.50
CA ASP A 42 7.44 -44.29 15.04
C ASP A 42 8.67 -43.51 14.51
N GLU A 43 9.31 -42.72 15.38
CA GLU A 43 10.44 -41.81 15.10
C GLU A 43 10.09 -40.55 14.25
N VAL A 44 8.80 -40.15 14.16
CA VAL A 44 8.32 -39.08 13.25
C VAL A 44 7.36 -38.07 13.91
N CYS A 45 7.93 -37.09 14.61
CA CYS A 45 7.21 -35.96 15.22
C CYS A 45 6.16 -35.29 14.31
N THR A 46 4.87 -35.39 14.66
CA THR A 46 3.76 -34.69 13.99
C THR A 46 3.52 -33.28 14.55
N LEU A 47 2.62 -32.51 13.91
CA LEU A 47 2.24 -31.17 14.39
C LEU A 47 1.57 -31.20 15.78
N ARG A 48 0.70 -32.20 16.03
CA ARG A 48 -0.01 -32.33 17.31
C ARG A 48 0.94 -32.74 18.44
N GLU A 49 1.87 -33.67 18.18
CA GLU A 49 2.88 -34.10 19.16
C GLU A 49 3.86 -32.96 19.48
N ALA A 50 4.26 -32.18 18.48
CA ALA A 50 5.09 -30.98 18.67
C ALA A 50 4.41 -29.96 19.61
N LEU A 51 3.11 -29.72 19.41
CA LEU A 51 2.32 -28.86 20.29
C LEU A 51 2.15 -29.43 21.70
N ILE A 52 1.87 -30.72 21.85
CA ILE A 52 1.77 -31.36 23.17
C ILE A 52 3.11 -31.29 23.93
N ASN A 53 4.23 -31.51 23.25
CA ASN A 53 5.56 -31.40 23.86
C ASN A 53 5.91 -29.96 24.29
N ALA A 54 5.57 -28.96 23.47
CA ALA A 54 5.71 -27.55 23.83
C ALA A 54 4.81 -27.15 25.02
N ASN A 55 3.52 -27.54 24.98
CA ASN A 55 2.54 -27.28 26.04
C ASN A 55 2.95 -27.90 27.39
N ASN A 56 3.47 -29.14 27.36
CA ASN A 56 3.93 -29.84 28.56
C ASN A 56 5.35 -29.44 28.99
N ASN A 57 6.10 -28.73 28.13
CA ASN A 57 7.49 -28.36 28.35
C ASN A 57 8.38 -29.59 28.64
N ALA A 58 8.08 -30.71 27.98
CA ALA A 58 8.61 -32.04 28.25
C ALA A 58 8.38 -32.99 27.06
N ALA A 59 9.35 -33.89 26.81
CA ALA A 59 9.20 -34.98 25.86
C ALA A 59 8.12 -35.95 26.36
N THR A 60 6.89 -35.74 25.88
CA THR A 60 5.72 -36.59 26.09
C THR A 60 5.64 -37.65 24.99
N TYR A 61 6.07 -37.25 23.79
CA TYR A 61 6.43 -38.07 22.65
C TYR A 61 7.96 -37.95 22.48
N ASP A 62 8.68 -39.07 22.37
CA ASP A 62 10.16 -39.13 22.44
C ASP A 62 10.85 -38.75 21.11
N ASP A 63 10.09 -38.76 20.01
CA ASP A 63 10.44 -38.34 18.65
C ASP A 63 10.44 -36.81 18.47
N CYS A 64 9.46 -36.12 19.06
CA CYS A 64 9.45 -34.67 19.16
C CYS A 64 10.46 -34.18 20.22
N THR A 65 11.27 -33.18 19.87
CA THR A 65 12.02 -32.42 20.87
C THR A 65 11.04 -31.61 21.76
N ALA A 66 11.45 -31.27 22.97
CA ALA A 66 10.73 -30.36 23.87
C ALA A 66 11.72 -29.43 24.56
N GLY A 67 11.31 -28.18 24.84
CA GLY A 67 12.17 -27.21 25.49
C GLY A 67 12.10 -27.21 27.02
N SER A 68 12.32 -26.02 27.55
CA SER A 68 12.18 -25.64 28.95
C SER A 68 11.64 -24.19 29.07
N GLY A 69 10.98 -23.68 28.02
CA GLY A 69 10.63 -22.27 27.82
C GLY A 69 9.64 -22.03 26.67
N ASP A 70 9.72 -20.86 26.06
CA ASP A 70 8.88 -20.47 24.91
C ASP A 70 9.41 -21.18 23.63
N ASP A 71 8.72 -22.23 23.17
CA ASP A 71 9.19 -23.10 22.08
C ASP A 71 8.83 -22.58 20.68
N THR A 72 9.58 -23.01 19.66
CA THR A 72 9.33 -22.71 18.23
C THR A 72 9.07 -23.99 17.46
N ILE A 73 7.88 -24.10 16.85
CA ILE A 73 7.48 -25.25 16.03
C ILE A 73 7.61 -24.87 14.56
N ASN A 74 8.52 -25.54 13.87
CA ASN A 74 8.79 -25.38 12.44
C ASN A 74 7.95 -26.37 11.66
N ILE A 75 7.12 -25.86 10.75
CA ILE A 75 6.09 -26.60 10.00
C ILE A 75 6.46 -26.55 8.50
N PRO A 76 7.02 -27.62 7.92
CA PRO A 76 7.34 -27.68 6.49
C PRO A 76 6.11 -27.47 5.58
N ALA A 77 6.35 -27.20 4.30
CA ALA A 77 5.29 -27.12 3.30
C ALA A 77 4.52 -28.44 3.19
N GLY A 78 3.19 -28.38 3.29
CA GLY A 78 2.30 -29.53 3.32
C GLY A 78 0.87 -29.16 3.75
N THR A 79 -0.06 -30.12 3.63
CA THR A 79 -1.42 -30.01 4.18
C THR A 79 -1.53 -30.93 5.39
N TYR A 80 -1.67 -30.32 6.57
CA TYR A 80 -1.81 -30.96 7.87
C TYR A 80 -3.31 -31.12 8.15
N CYS A 81 -3.87 -32.22 7.65
CA CYS A 81 -5.29 -32.55 7.83
C CYS A 81 -5.55 -33.04 9.26
N LEU A 82 -6.25 -32.25 10.08
CA LEU A 82 -6.69 -32.70 11.39
C LEU A 82 -7.73 -33.81 11.22
N SER A 83 -7.58 -34.91 11.96
CA SER A 83 -8.38 -36.13 11.76
C SER A 83 -8.70 -36.91 13.04
N LEU A 84 -8.08 -36.54 14.17
CA LEU A 84 -8.33 -37.13 15.49
C LEU A 84 -9.62 -36.56 16.11
N THR A 85 -10.77 -36.93 15.53
CA THR A 85 -12.09 -36.48 15.98
C THR A 85 -12.44 -36.98 17.38
N ASN A 86 -13.01 -36.10 18.20
CA ASN A 86 -13.76 -36.50 19.39
C ASN A 86 -15.27 -36.62 19.06
N SER A 87 -16.06 -37.17 19.98
CA SER A 87 -17.52 -37.30 19.82
C SER A 87 -18.30 -36.26 20.65
N SER A 88 -17.65 -35.17 21.05
CA SER A 88 -18.17 -34.14 21.94
C SER A 88 -18.53 -32.87 21.19
N GLY A 89 -17.60 -32.36 20.37
CA GLY A 89 -17.63 -31.03 19.75
C GLY A 89 -17.40 -29.93 20.77
N ASP A 90 -16.30 -29.18 20.63
CA ASP A 90 -15.70 -28.29 21.66
C ASP A 90 -15.09 -29.14 22.80
N GLU A 91 -13.83 -29.55 22.65
CA GLU A 91 -13.05 -30.33 23.65
C GLU A 91 -11.69 -29.69 23.96
N ASP A 92 -11.54 -29.17 25.19
CA ASP A 92 -10.29 -28.59 25.73
C ASP A 92 -9.16 -29.64 25.99
N ALA A 93 -8.85 -30.52 25.04
CA ALA A 93 -7.85 -31.58 25.22
C ALA A 93 -7.07 -31.97 23.96
N ALA A 94 -5.92 -31.31 23.77
CA ALA A 94 -4.88 -31.43 22.72
C ALA A 94 -4.66 -32.78 21.99
N ALA A 95 -5.02 -33.92 22.56
CA ALA A 95 -4.89 -35.24 21.96
C ALA A 95 -5.96 -35.55 20.89
N THR A 96 -7.10 -34.86 20.91
CA THR A 96 -8.20 -34.96 19.95
C THR A 96 -8.79 -33.57 19.70
N GLY A 97 -9.73 -33.46 18.75
CA GLY A 97 -10.34 -32.16 18.41
C GLY A 97 -9.34 -31.21 17.74
N ASP A 98 -9.43 -29.93 18.07
CA ASP A 98 -8.59 -28.88 17.52
C ASP A 98 -7.17 -28.89 18.11
N LEU A 99 -6.36 -27.87 17.81
CA LEU A 99 -4.97 -27.77 18.28
C LEU A 99 -4.86 -26.79 19.46
N ASP A 100 -4.85 -27.36 20.66
CA ASP A 100 -4.61 -26.67 21.93
C ASP A 100 -3.22 -25.99 22.00
N ILE A 101 -3.20 -24.72 22.37
CA ILE A 101 -2.01 -23.95 22.74
C ILE A 101 -2.16 -23.49 24.20
N LEU A 102 -1.41 -24.15 25.07
CA LEU A 102 -1.46 -23.98 26.53
C LEU A 102 -0.26 -23.19 27.09
N ALA A 103 0.80 -23.02 26.30
CA ALA A 103 2.02 -22.29 26.61
C ALA A 103 2.34 -21.22 25.54
N ASN A 104 3.36 -20.39 25.80
CA ASN A 104 3.89 -19.49 24.77
C ASN A 104 4.53 -20.31 23.65
N VAL A 105 4.19 -20.02 22.39
CA VAL A 105 4.73 -20.76 21.23
C VAL A 105 4.84 -19.87 20.01
N THR A 106 5.85 -20.14 19.18
CA THR A 106 5.96 -19.61 17.81
C THR A 106 5.73 -20.72 16.81
N LEU A 107 4.72 -20.58 15.94
CA LEU A 107 4.47 -21.46 14.80
C LEU A 107 5.05 -20.82 13.54
N THR A 108 5.95 -21.54 12.85
CA THR A 108 6.67 -21.05 11.66
C THR A 108 6.46 -22.01 10.50
N GLY A 109 5.53 -21.66 9.61
CA GLY A 109 5.29 -22.35 8.35
C GLY A 109 6.21 -21.91 7.22
N ALA A 110 6.28 -22.73 6.16
CA ALA A 110 7.06 -22.44 4.95
C ALA A 110 6.43 -21.38 4.02
N GLY A 111 5.26 -20.85 4.36
CA GLY A 111 4.50 -19.85 3.59
C GLY A 111 3.01 -20.21 3.54
N ALA A 112 2.12 -19.21 3.66
CA ALA A 112 0.67 -19.46 3.73
C ALA A 112 0.10 -20.17 2.49
N SER A 113 0.70 -19.96 1.31
CA SER A 113 0.34 -20.63 0.05
C SER A 113 0.87 -22.07 -0.08
N SER A 114 1.62 -22.58 0.91
CA SER A 114 2.26 -23.89 0.88
C SER A 114 2.13 -24.69 2.19
N THR A 115 1.65 -24.08 3.27
CA THR A 115 1.56 -24.68 4.61
C THR A 115 0.15 -24.49 5.16
N PHE A 116 -0.64 -25.57 5.16
CA PHE A 116 -2.07 -25.53 5.49
C PHE A 116 -2.34 -26.38 6.73
N ILE A 117 -2.93 -25.79 7.77
CA ILE A 117 -3.52 -26.50 8.91
C ILE A 117 -5.03 -26.52 8.64
N ASP A 118 -5.56 -27.68 8.27
CA ASP A 118 -6.90 -27.82 7.67
C ASP A 118 -7.72 -28.84 8.47
N ALA A 119 -8.85 -28.40 9.03
CA ALA A 119 -9.75 -29.23 9.85
C ALA A 119 -10.86 -29.93 9.06
N GLY A 120 -10.95 -29.71 7.73
CA GLY A 120 -11.91 -30.33 6.83
C GLY A 120 -13.36 -29.82 7.00
N SER A 121 -13.82 -29.01 6.05
CA SER A 121 -15.21 -28.52 6.04
C SER A 121 -16.21 -29.50 5.40
N SER A 122 -17.44 -29.51 5.91
CA SER A 122 -18.59 -30.25 5.36
C SER A 122 -19.07 -29.72 4.01
N SER A 123 -18.64 -28.51 3.62
CA SER A 123 -18.87 -27.94 2.29
C SER A 123 -18.20 -28.75 1.16
N GLY A 124 -17.31 -29.68 1.52
CA GLY A 124 -16.56 -30.57 0.64
C GLY A 124 -15.06 -30.36 0.82
N SER A 125 -14.25 -31.35 0.40
CA SER A 125 -12.79 -31.25 0.47
C SER A 125 -12.32 -29.95 -0.18
N SER A 126 -11.59 -29.15 0.58
CA SER A 126 -11.20 -27.74 0.37
C SER A 126 -10.24 -27.48 -0.81
N GLY A 127 -10.26 -28.33 -1.83
CA GLY A 127 -9.19 -28.48 -2.83
C GLY A 127 -7.90 -29.10 -2.29
N ARG A 128 -7.65 -29.02 -0.97
CA ARG A 128 -6.38 -29.38 -0.31
C ARG A 128 -6.26 -30.85 0.09
N GLY A 129 -7.33 -31.63 -0.07
CA GLY A 129 -7.32 -33.10 0.03
C GLY A 129 -7.72 -33.70 1.38
N CYS A 130 -8.06 -32.89 2.38
CA CYS A 130 -8.62 -33.39 3.63
C CYS A 130 -10.05 -33.91 3.42
N THR A 131 -10.34 -35.12 3.93
CA THR A 131 -11.62 -35.84 3.74
C THR A 131 -12.29 -36.25 5.04
N THR A 132 -11.70 -35.89 6.18
CA THR A 132 -12.30 -36.06 7.51
C THR A 132 -12.76 -34.67 7.93
N GLU A 133 -14.02 -34.56 8.33
CA GLU A 133 -14.55 -33.35 8.97
C GLU A 133 -14.24 -33.44 10.47
N LEU A 134 -13.54 -32.45 11.03
CA LEU A 134 -13.24 -32.44 12.47
C LEU A 134 -14.48 -32.14 13.32
N GLY A 135 -15.39 -31.32 12.80
CA GLY A 135 -16.60 -30.85 13.51
C GLY A 135 -16.34 -29.80 14.61
N ASP A 136 -15.11 -29.28 14.64
CA ASP A 136 -14.57 -28.41 15.67
C ASP A 136 -13.77 -27.25 15.05
N ARG A 137 -13.12 -26.43 15.88
CA ARG A 137 -12.21 -25.34 15.50
C ARG A 137 -10.90 -25.88 14.91
N VAL A 138 -9.96 -25.00 14.54
CA VAL A 138 -8.61 -25.43 14.12
C VAL A 138 -7.57 -25.24 15.25
N ILE A 139 -7.68 -24.17 16.04
CA ILE A 139 -6.74 -23.84 17.14
C ILE A 139 -7.49 -23.25 18.35
N ASP A 140 -7.20 -23.77 19.55
CA ASP A 140 -7.49 -23.11 20.83
C ASP A 140 -6.22 -22.46 21.38
N VAL A 141 -6.32 -21.27 21.96
CA VAL A 141 -5.32 -20.73 22.87
C VAL A 141 -5.94 -20.62 24.26
N ALA A 142 -6.08 -21.77 24.91
CA ALA A 142 -7.02 -21.98 26.02
C ALA A 142 -6.61 -21.33 27.34
N THR A 143 -5.31 -21.05 27.53
CA THR A 143 -4.80 -20.46 28.77
C THR A 143 -4.55 -18.95 28.68
N THR A 144 -4.59 -18.30 29.83
CA THR A 144 -4.60 -16.84 29.93
C THR A 144 -3.21 -16.23 30.04
N SER A 145 -3.00 -15.07 29.41
CA SER A 145 -1.75 -14.29 29.43
C SER A 145 -0.60 -14.90 28.63
N LEU A 146 -0.92 -15.68 27.60
CA LEU A 146 0.07 -16.22 26.66
C LEU A 146 0.52 -15.17 25.64
N THR A 147 1.66 -15.43 25.01
CA THR A 147 2.09 -14.78 23.77
C THR A 147 2.28 -15.85 22.70
N VAL A 148 1.51 -15.76 21.63
CA VAL A 148 1.50 -16.73 20.52
C VAL A 148 1.79 -16.00 19.22
N SER A 149 2.77 -16.49 18.47
CA SER A 149 3.15 -15.95 17.16
C SER A 149 2.95 -17.00 16.08
N ILE A 150 2.26 -16.65 15.00
CA ILE A 150 1.89 -17.58 13.92
C ILE A 150 2.30 -16.97 12.58
N SER A 151 3.28 -17.57 11.91
CA SER A 151 3.83 -17.04 10.66
C SER A 151 3.85 -18.06 9.54
N GLY A 152 3.58 -17.61 8.31
CA GLY A 152 3.74 -18.43 7.11
C GLY A 152 2.82 -19.65 7.03
N VAL A 153 1.61 -19.61 7.60
CA VAL A 153 0.62 -20.70 7.54
C VAL A 153 -0.76 -20.21 7.11
N THR A 154 -1.57 -21.12 6.57
CA THR A 154 -3.02 -20.96 6.40
C THR A 154 -3.76 -21.84 7.41
N ILE A 155 -4.68 -21.26 8.19
CA ILE A 155 -5.54 -21.94 9.17
C ILE A 155 -6.96 -21.99 8.61
N THR A 156 -7.52 -23.19 8.42
CA THR A 156 -8.69 -23.33 7.54
C THR A 156 -9.54 -24.58 7.81
N GLY A 157 -10.76 -24.60 7.28
CA GLY A 157 -11.67 -25.74 7.35
C GLY A 157 -12.28 -26.02 8.73
N GLY A 158 -12.05 -25.17 9.74
CA GLY A 158 -12.69 -25.29 11.04
C GLY A 158 -14.20 -25.05 10.93
N GLU A 159 -15.00 -25.92 11.54
CA GLU A 159 -16.46 -25.94 11.40
C GLU A 159 -17.17 -26.24 12.74
N LEU A 160 -16.83 -25.44 13.75
CA LEU A 160 -17.42 -25.52 15.09
C LEU A 160 -18.95 -25.40 15.04
N THR A 161 -19.66 -26.47 15.40
CA THR A 161 -21.13 -26.51 15.42
C THR A 161 -21.69 -26.79 16.81
N SER A 162 -22.04 -25.72 17.54
CA SER A 162 -22.63 -25.84 18.88
C SER A 162 -24.14 -26.12 18.84
N SER A 163 -24.58 -27.05 19.67
CA SER A 163 -26.00 -27.37 19.91
C SER A 163 -26.48 -27.07 21.33
N THR A 164 -25.57 -26.64 22.21
CA THR A 164 -25.78 -26.43 23.65
C THR A 164 -25.31 -25.05 24.14
N GLY A 165 -24.55 -24.32 23.31
CA GLY A 165 -23.87 -23.08 23.70
C GLY A 165 -23.69 -22.08 22.56
N ASN A 166 -22.81 -21.11 22.80
CA ASN A 166 -22.28 -20.24 21.75
C ASN A 166 -21.36 -21.06 20.81
N ALA A 167 -21.15 -20.56 19.60
CA ALA A 167 -19.99 -20.94 18.79
C ALA A 167 -19.04 -19.74 18.71
N VAL A 168 -17.76 -19.96 18.98
CA VAL A 168 -16.74 -18.91 19.09
C VAL A 168 -15.48 -19.31 18.33
N GLY A 169 -14.96 -18.43 17.47
CA GLY A 169 -13.63 -18.62 16.87
C GLY A 169 -13.52 -19.85 15.96
N GLY A 170 -14.35 -19.91 14.91
CA GLY A 170 -14.48 -21.09 14.05
C GLY A 170 -13.15 -21.58 13.44
N GLY A 171 -12.23 -20.66 13.13
CA GLY A 171 -10.84 -21.00 12.83
C GLY A 171 -9.97 -21.06 14.09
N LEU A 172 -9.99 -19.98 14.87
CA LEU A 172 -9.16 -19.83 16.07
C LEU A 172 -9.90 -19.10 17.20
N TYR A 173 -9.83 -19.66 18.42
CA TYR A 173 -10.19 -18.97 19.66
C TYR A 173 -8.92 -18.58 20.45
N PHE A 174 -8.92 -17.43 21.14
CA PHE A 174 -7.87 -17.11 22.11
C PHE A 174 -8.38 -16.45 23.40
N ALA A 175 -7.88 -16.97 24.53
CA ALA A 175 -8.33 -16.64 25.87
C ALA A 175 -7.81 -15.27 26.39
N ARG A 176 -8.14 -15.01 27.66
CA ARG A 176 -7.97 -13.69 28.30
C ARG A 176 -6.53 -13.28 28.53
N SER A 177 -6.26 -11.99 28.32
CA SER A 177 -4.93 -11.38 28.42
C SER A 177 -3.88 -11.88 27.43
N THR A 178 -4.27 -12.71 26.47
CA THR A 178 -3.36 -13.31 25.50
C THR A 178 -3.08 -12.36 24.32
N ASN A 179 -1.83 -12.35 23.88
CA ASN A 179 -1.37 -11.63 22.69
C ASN A 179 -1.15 -12.63 21.55
N LEU A 180 -1.90 -12.46 20.46
CA LEU A 180 -1.81 -13.25 19.25
C LEU A 180 -1.29 -12.39 18.09
N THR A 181 -0.23 -12.83 17.42
CA THR A 181 0.35 -12.16 16.25
C THR A 181 0.35 -13.09 15.05
N LEU A 182 -0.25 -12.66 13.95
CA LEU A 182 -0.18 -13.31 12.64
C LEU A 182 0.73 -12.50 11.69
N THR A 183 1.67 -13.17 11.02
CA THR A 183 2.64 -12.53 10.11
C THR A 183 2.81 -13.34 8.82
N ASN A 184 2.45 -12.76 7.67
CA ASN A 184 2.44 -13.47 6.38
C ASN A 184 1.58 -14.77 6.40
N SER A 185 0.47 -14.75 7.13
CA SER A 185 -0.41 -15.90 7.39
C SER A 185 -1.82 -15.67 6.83
N SER A 186 -2.62 -16.74 6.69
CA SER A 186 -4.04 -16.66 6.35
C SER A 186 -4.91 -17.38 7.39
N ILE A 187 -6.12 -16.88 7.63
CA ILE A 187 -7.21 -17.64 8.23
C ILE A 187 -8.41 -17.55 7.29
N SER A 188 -8.78 -18.68 6.66
CA SER A 188 -9.80 -18.68 5.60
C SER A 188 -10.75 -19.87 5.63
N GLU A 189 -11.94 -19.70 5.08
CA GLU A 189 -12.95 -20.78 4.91
C GLU A 189 -13.43 -21.41 6.25
N ASN A 190 -13.29 -20.72 7.39
CA ASN A 190 -13.71 -21.25 8.69
C ASN A 190 -15.13 -20.80 9.08
N VAL A 191 -15.84 -21.63 9.84
CA VAL A 191 -17.25 -21.44 10.18
C VAL A 191 -17.51 -21.64 11.67
N ALA A 192 -18.17 -20.67 12.30
CA ALA A 192 -18.74 -20.79 13.63
C ALA A 192 -20.27 -20.86 13.53
N THR A 193 -20.86 -22.01 13.85
CA THR A 193 -22.30 -22.29 13.78
C THR A 193 -22.89 -22.55 15.15
N THR A 194 -23.98 -21.89 15.53
CA THR A 194 -24.84 -22.41 16.63
C THR A 194 -26.27 -22.67 16.17
N THR A 195 -26.83 -23.75 16.70
CA THR A 195 -28.25 -24.12 16.56
C THR A 195 -29.05 -23.87 17.85
N ALA A 196 -28.36 -23.47 18.92
CA ALA A 196 -28.94 -23.36 20.26
C ALA A 196 -29.70 -22.04 20.45
N SER A 197 -31.03 -22.12 20.61
CA SER A 197 -31.90 -20.95 20.80
C SER A 197 -31.49 -20.12 22.04
N GLY A 198 -31.07 -18.88 21.82
CA GLY A 198 -30.66 -17.93 22.86
C GLY A 198 -29.15 -17.75 23.01
N TYR A 199 -28.37 -18.47 22.20
CA TYR A 199 -26.92 -18.34 22.11
C TYR A 199 -26.50 -17.60 20.83
N LEU A 200 -25.20 -17.38 20.66
CA LEU A 200 -24.61 -16.50 19.65
C LEU A 200 -23.52 -17.25 18.85
N ALA A 201 -23.39 -16.96 17.55
CA ALA A 201 -22.21 -17.31 16.78
C ALA A 201 -21.30 -16.08 16.65
N MET A 202 -20.02 -16.20 17.00
CA MET A 202 -19.11 -15.06 17.19
C MET A 202 -17.70 -15.34 16.68
N GLY A 203 -17.20 -14.55 15.73
CA GLY A 203 -15.85 -14.75 15.18
C GLY A 203 -15.78 -16.02 14.34
N GLY A 204 -16.27 -15.98 13.10
CA GLY A 204 -16.17 -17.13 12.18
C GLY A 204 -14.72 -17.50 11.92
N GLY A 205 -13.85 -16.51 11.74
CA GLY A 205 -12.39 -16.70 11.66
C GLY A 205 -11.75 -16.73 13.06
N ILE A 206 -11.77 -15.59 13.78
CA ILE A 206 -11.11 -15.42 15.08
C ILE A 206 -12.08 -14.90 16.16
N TYR A 207 -12.01 -15.49 17.36
CA TYR A 207 -12.60 -14.93 18.59
C TYR A 207 -11.53 -14.65 19.66
N GLY A 208 -11.50 -13.43 20.21
CA GLY A 208 -10.62 -13.05 21.31
C GLY A 208 -11.37 -12.59 22.57
N TYR A 209 -10.99 -13.08 23.75
CA TYR A 209 -11.76 -12.91 24.98
C TYR A 209 -11.13 -12.00 26.05
N TYR A 210 -11.50 -10.72 26.14
CA TYR A 210 -11.10 -9.75 27.18
C TYR A 210 -9.59 -9.46 27.34
N ASN A 211 -9.23 -8.17 27.37
CA ASN A 211 -7.84 -7.72 27.53
C ASN A 211 -6.89 -8.38 26.49
N SER A 212 -7.43 -8.75 25.34
CA SER A 212 -6.76 -9.61 24.36
C SER A 212 -6.25 -8.77 23.19
N THR A 213 -5.06 -9.10 22.69
CA THR A 213 -4.42 -8.36 21.60
C THR A 213 -4.34 -9.24 20.36
N LEU A 214 -4.88 -8.78 19.25
CA LEU A 214 -4.72 -9.40 17.93
C LEU A 214 -3.95 -8.46 17.02
N THR A 215 -2.84 -8.94 16.45
CA THR A 215 -2.04 -8.21 15.46
C THR A 215 -1.96 -9.02 14.17
N LEU A 216 -2.38 -8.44 13.04
CA LEU A 216 -2.16 -9.00 11.70
C LEU A 216 -1.14 -8.11 10.98
N THR A 217 -0.03 -8.70 10.57
CA THR A 217 0.98 -8.09 9.70
C THR A 217 1.01 -8.84 8.38
N ASN A 218 0.78 -8.15 7.25
CA ASN A 218 0.79 -8.74 5.90
C ASN A 218 -0.02 -10.06 5.79
N SER A 219 -1.13 -10.15 6.53
CA SER A 219 -1.89 -11.39 6.72
C SER A 219 -3.34 -11.21 6.29
N THR A 220 -3.98 -12.30 5.88
CA THR A 220 -5.33 -12.29 5.32
C THR A 220 -6.33 -13.01 6.23
N LEU A 221 -7.53 -12.47 6.37
CA LEU A 221 -8.68 -13.14 6.96
C LEU A 221 -9.81 -13.12 5.93
N SER A 222 -10.09 -14.25 5.26
CA SER A 222 -11.07 -14.28 4.16
C SER A 222 -12.12 -15.38 4.26
N ASP A 223 -13.30 -15.16 3.70
CA ASP A 223 -14.33 -16.20 3.51
C ASP A 223 -14.88 -16.83 4.81
N ASN A 224 -14.53 -16.31 6.00
CA ASN A 224 -14.94 -16.90 7.27
C ASN A 224 -16.38 -16.49 7.64
N THR A 225 -17.13 -17.39 8.27
CA THR A 225 -18.57 -17.23 8.49
C THR A 225 -18.99 -17.46 9.95
N ALA A 226 -19.70 -16.49 10.53
CA ALA A 226 -20.44 -16.66 11.78
C ALA A 226 -21.94 -16.79 11.46
N THR A 227 -22.55 -17.96 11.73
CA THR A 227 -23.93 -18.28 11.28
C THR A 227 -24.83 -18.81 12.39
N HIS A 228 -26.08 -18.33 12.44
CA HIS A 228 -27.11 -18.85 13.34
C HIS A 228 -28.52 -18.67 12.75
N SER A 229 -29.18 -19.79 12.44
CA SER A 229 -30.47 -19.83 11.73
C SER A 229 -31.65 -19.07 12.40
N SER A 230 -31.60 -18.82 13.71
CA SER A 230 -32.70 -18.20 14.46
C SER A 230 -32.27 -17.22 15.57
N GLY A 231 -30.98 -16.90 15.66
CA GLY A 231 -30.44 -15.99 16.67
C GLY A 231 -29.30 -15.12 16.14
N ASN A 232 -28.47 -14.60 17.04
CA ASN A 232 -27.61 -13.46 16.73
C ASN A 232 -26.21 -13.87 16.28
N THR A 233 -25.64 -13.10 15.35
CA THR A 233 -24.29 -13.29 14.82
C THR A 233 -23.45 -12.02 14.86
N TYR A 234 -22.15 -12.17 15.15
CA TYR A 234 -21.25 -11.05 15.37
C TYR A 234 -19.82 -11.38 14.92
N GLY A 235 -19.21 -10.57 14.03
CA GLY A 235 -17.83 -10.83 13.59
C GLY A 235 -17.76 -12.06 12.69
N GLY A 236 -18.04 -11.92 11.38
CA GLY A 236 -17.80 -13.01 10.43
C GLY A 236 -16.32 -13.36 10.36
N GLY A 237 -15.46 -12.34 10.24
CA GLY A 237 -14.02 -12.49 10.35
C GLY A 237 -13.54 -12.51 11.81
N VAL A 238 -13.57 -11.36 12.48
CA VAL A 238 -13.03 -11.17 13.84
C VAL A 238 -14.13 -10.76 14.82
N TYR A 239 -14.15 -11.38 16.00
CA TYR A 239 -14.85 -10.88 17.19
C TYR A 239 -13.86 -10.64 18.33
N LEU A 240 -13.81 -9.42 18.87
CA LEU A 240 -13.09 -9.11 20.11
C LEU A 240 -14.08 -8.76 21.23
N TYR A 241 -14.06 -9.54 22.30
CA TYR A 241 -14.78 -9.25 23.54
C TYR A 241 -13.93 -8.35 24.44
N SER A 242 -14.53 -7.32 25.05
CA SER A 242 -13.80 -6.25 25.74
C SER A 242 -14.68 -5.52 26.76
N SER A 243 -14.06 -4.73 27.66
CA SER A 243 -14.77 -3.82 28.58
C SER A 243 -13.86 -2.70 29.06
N SER A 244 -14.41 -1.69 29.72
CA SER A 244 -13.63 -0.58 30.33
C SER A 244 -12.61 -1.01 31.38
N THR A 245 -12.71 -2.23 31.91
CA THR A 245 -11.73 -2.82 32.85
C THR A 245 -10.72 -3.72 32.13
N TYR A 246 -11.08 -4.26 30.97
CA TYR A 246 -10.34 -5.25 30.19
C TYR A 246 -10.47 -4.94 28.68
N PRO A 247 -9.88 -3.82 28.21
CA PRO A 247 -10.00 -3.39 26.82
C PRO A 247 -9.17 -4.28 25.89
N SER A 248 -9.75 -4.69 24.77
CA SER A 248 -9.07 -5.54 23.77
C SER A 248 -8.65 -4.71 22.55
N THR A 249 -7.64 -5.18 21.81
CA THR A 249 -7.01 -4.41 20.72
C THR A 249 -6.88 -5.24 19.44
N LEU A 250 -7.22 -4.64 18.31
CA LEU A 250 -6.93 -5.13 16.97
C LEU A 250 -5.98 -4.17 16.25
N THR A 251 -4.85 -4.69 15.75
CA THR A 251 -3.91 -3.96 14.91
C THR A 251 -3.77 -4.65 13.56
N LEU A 252 -3.97 -3.90 12.47
CA LEU A 252 -3.83 -4.34 11.09
C LEU A 252 -2.72 -3.51 10.42
N THR A 253 -1.70 -4.18 9.88
CA THR A 253 -0.56 -3.55 9.18
C THR A 253 -0.32 -4.29 7.86
N GLY A 254 -0.58 -3.65 6.72
CA GLY A 254 -0.50 -4.34 5.41
C GLY A 254 -1.48 -5.52 5.27
N ALA A 255 -2.51 -5.60 6.12
CA ALA A 255 -3.35 -6.78 6.28
C ALA A 255 -4.68 -6.66 5.53
N THR A 256 -5.29 -7.79 5.20
CA THR A 256 -6.58 -7.87 4.50
C THR A 256 -7.60 -8.62 5.34
N ILE A 257 -8.81 -8.06 5.49
CA ILE A 257 -9.98 -8.76 6.03
C ILE A 257 -11.07 -8.67 4.97
N SER A 258 -11.33 -9.76 4.23
CA SER A 258 -12.23 -9.72 3.08
C SER A 258 -13.32 -10.80 3.07
N ASP A 259 -14.47 -10.50 2.46
CA ASP A 259 -15.50 -11.49 2.11
C ASP A 259 -16.11 -12.29 3.28
N ASN A 260 -15.76 -11.95 4.52
CA ASN A 260 -16.25 -12.62 5.72
C ASN A 260 -17.72 -12.27 5.99
N THR A 261 -18.48 -13.22 6.52
CA THR A 261 -19.94 -13.13 6.63
C THR A 261 -20.45 -13.34 8.06
N ALA A 262 -21.27 -12.40 8.56
CA ALA A 262 -22.13 -12.61 9.72
C ALA A 262 -23.58 -12.82 9.24
N SER A 263 -24.23 -13.93 9.57
CA SER A 263 -25.55 -14.31 9.03
C SER A 263 -26.49 -14.91 10.08
N GLY A 264 -27.60 -14.23 10.39
CA GLY A 264 -28.59 -14.78 11.32
C GLY A 264 -29.88 -13.98 11.48
N TYR A 265 -30.58 -14.16 12.59
CA TYR A 265 -31.76 -13.36 12.95
C TYR A 265 -31.41 -11.87 13.07
N LEU A 266 -30.22 -11.57 13.61
CA LEU A 266 -29.54 -10.28 13.50
C LEU A 266 -28.04 -10.53 13.24
N ALA A 267 -27.38 -9.59 12.57
CA ALA A 267 -25.95 -9.69 12.22
C ALA A 267 -25.22 -8.36 12.43
N MET A 268 -23.99 -8.39 12.93
CA MET A 268 -23.15 -7.18 13.06
C MET A 268 -21.67 -7.48 12.83
N GLY A 269 -20.94 -6.56 12.19
CA GLY A 269 -19.52 -6.73 11.91
C GLY A 269 -19.30 -7.94 10.98
N GLY A 270 -19.64 -7.82 9.70
CA GLY A 270 -19.34 -8.89 8.73
C GLY A 270 -17.84 -9.21 8.72
N GLY A 271 -17.00 -8.18 8.63
CA GLY A 271 -15.55 -8.30 8.80
C GLY A 271 -15.14 -8.33 10.27
N ILE A 272 -15.34 -7.22 10.97
CA ILE A 272 -14.82 -6.98 12.33
C ILE A 272 -15.94 -6.57 13.28
N TYR A 273 -16.02 -7.23 14.44
CA TYR A 273 -16.83 -6.82 15.58
C TYR A 273 -15.96 -6.52 16.81
N GLY A 274 -15.85 -5.23 17.17
CA GLY A 274 -15.24 -4.78 18.42
C GLY A 274 -16.30 -4.49 19.50
N TYR A 275 -16.34 -5.32 20.54
CA TYR A 275 -17.24 -5.11 21.68
C TYR A 275 -16.70 -3.99 22.59
N SER A 276 -17.55 -3.07 23.06
CA SER A 276 -17.31 -2.07 24.13
C SER A 276 -15.84 -1.80 24.55
N TYR A 277 -15.33 -0.60 24.30
CA TYR A 277 -13.95 -0.18 24.60
C TYR A 277 -12.84 -0.96 23.84
N THR A 278 -13.15 -1.49 22.66
CA THR A 278 -12.13 -2.07 21.77
C THR A 278 -11.34 -0.95 21.09
N THR A 279 -10.02 -1.13 20.93
CA THR A 279 -9.21 -0.29 20.03
C THR A 279 -8.97 -1.02 18.72
N ILE A 280 -9.31 -0.41 17.59
CA ILE A 280 -9.08 -0.94 16.24
C ILE A 280 -8.19 0.05 15.50
N THR A 281 -7.01 -0.39 15.07
CA THR A 281 -6.07 0.39 14.26
C THR A 281 -5.79 -0.35 12.96
N ALA A 282 -5.92 0.34 11.82
CA ALA A 282 -5.51 -0.17 10.51
C ALA A 282 -4.54 0.81 9.84
N SER A 283 -3.45 0.27 9.29
CA SER A 283 -2.40 1.00 8.57
C SER A 283 -2.06 0.26 7.28
N GLY A 284 -2.15 0.91 6.12
CA GLY A 284 -1.85 0.26 4.82
C GLY A 284 -2.72 -0.97 4.54
N SER A 285 -3.93 -1.05 5.10
CA SER A 285 -4.70 -2.29 5.22
C SER A 285 -6.08 -2.19 4.56
N THR A 286 -6.63 -3.34 4.17
CA THR A 286 -7.90 -3.43 3.42
C THR A 286 -8.95 -4.21 4.21
N ILE A 287 -10.17 -3.66 4.30
CA ILE A 287 -11.35 -4.34 4.82
C ILE A 287 -12.42 -4.28 3.72
N SER A 288 -12.66 -5.39 3.02
CA SER A 288 -13.43 -5.35 1.76
C SER A 288 -14.42 -6.51 1.53
N GLY A 289 -15.56 -6.25 0.88
CA GLY A 289 -16.55 -7.29 0.51
C GLY A 289 -17.29 -7.97 1.69
N ASN A 290 -16.87 -7.74 2.93
CA ASN A 290 -17.45 -8.37 4.10
C ASN A 290 -18.92 -8.00 4.29
N THR A 291 -19.72 -8.94 4.77
CA THR A 291 -21.19 -8.87 4.68
C THR A 291 -21.89 -9.20 6.01
N ALA A 292 -22.83 -8.35 6.42
CA ALA A 292 -23.74 -8.62 7.54
C ALA A 292 -25.18 -8.84 7.02
N THR A 293 -25.64 -10.10 7.06
CA THR A 293 -26.96 -10.52 6.57
C THR A 293 -27.91 -10.82 7.72
N SER A 294 -29.05 -10.13 7.76
CA SER A 294 -30.10 -10.36 8.77
C SER A 294 -31.39 -10.85 8.13
N SER A 295 -31.92 -11.96 8.67
CA SER A 295 -33.13 -12.61 8.17
C SER A 295 -34.44 -12.01 8.70
N SER A 296 -34.41 -11.23 9.79
CA SER A 296 -35.63 -10.68 10.43
C SER A 296 -35.42 -9.48 11.38
N SER A 297 -34.20 -8.96 11.56
CA SER A 297 -33.89 -7.89 12.52
C SER A 297 -32.90 -6.85 11.96
N TYR A 298 -32.41 -5.94 12.80
CA TYR A 298 -31.42 -4.94 12.43
C TYR A 298 -30.04 -5.57 12.12
N ALA A 299 -29.27 -4.93 11.24
CA ALA A 299 -27.90 -5.33 10.92
C ALA A 299 -26.98 -4.12 10.75
N ARG A 300 -25.73 -4.21 11.21
CA ARG A 300 -24.87 -3.03 11.42
C ARG A 300 -23.38 -3.31 11.26
N GLY A 301 -22.65 -2.43 10.55
CA GLY A 301 -21.23 -2.63 10.25
C GLY A 301 -21.02 -3.83 9.32
N GLY A 302 -21.12 -3.65 8.00
CA GLY A 302 -20.77 -4.71 7.05
C GLY A 302 -19.28 -5.01 7.11
N GLY A 303 -18.45 -3.98 7.03
CA GLY A 303 -17.00 -4.07 7.25
C GLY A 303 -16.66 -4.10 8.74
N ILE A 304 -16.94 -3.01 9.46
CA ILE A 304 -16.53 -2.78 10.85
C ILE A 304 -17.71 -2.38 11.72
N TYR A 305 -17.90 -3.04 12.86
CA TYR A 305 -18.78 -2.62 13.95
C TYR A 305 -17.95 -2.32 15.20
N ALA A 306 -18.06 -1.10 15.72
CA ALA A 306 -17.42 -0.68 16.98
C ALA A 306 -18.38 0.17 17.83
N TYR A 307 -18.40 -0.02 19.15
CA TYR A 307 -19.32 0.73 20.01
C TYR A 307 -18.85 1.01 21.44
N TYR A 308 -19.47 2.01 22.10
CA TYR A 308 -19.25 2.48 23.48
C TYR A 308 -17.78 2.59 23.91
N GLY A 309 -17.23 3.81 23.85
CA GLY A 309 -15.84 4.08 24.29
C GLY A 309 -14.77 3.38 23.45
N SER A 310 -15.14 2.85 22.27
CA SER A 310 -14.21 2.21 21.35
C SER A 310 -13.50 3.26 20.49
N THR A 311 -12.26 2.97 20.11
CA THR A 311 -11.42 3.82 19.23
C THR A 311 -11.23 3.12 17.88
N LEU A 312 -11.47 3.84 16.78
CA LEU A 312 -11.18 3.38 15.42
C LEU A 312 -10.23 4.36 14.73
N THR A 313 -9.04 3.87 14.35
CA THR A 313 -8.03 4.62 13.60
C THR A 313 -7.77 3.92 12.28
N LEU A 314 -7.96 4.63 11.17
CA LEU A 314 -7.72 4.16 9.81
C LEU A 314 -6.74 5.13 9.13
N THR A 315 -5.54 4.65 8.85
CA THR A 315 -4.47 5.39 8.18
C THR A 315 -4.10 4.68 6.89
N ASN A 316 -4.05 5.40 5.75
CA ASN A 316 -3.62 4.87 4.46
C ASN A 316 -4.32 3.53 4.11
N SER A 317 -5.61 3.41 4.43
CA SER A 317 -6.34 2.13 4.45
C SER A 317 -7.63 2.19 3.63
N VAL A 318 -8.08 1.03 3.15
CA VAL A 318 -9.23 0.89 2.25
C VAL A 318 -10.38 0.15 2.94
N ILE A 319 -11.57 0.75 2.97
CA ILE A 319 -12.82 0.12 3.39
C ILE A 319 -13.73 0.03 2.16
N SER A 320 -13.78 -1.10 1.47
CA SER A 320 -14.40 -1.17 0.13
C SER A 320 -15.43 -2.28 -0.10
N GLY A 321 -16.58 -1.95 -0.69
CA GLY A 321 -17.57 -2.94 -1.13
C GLY A 321 -18.24 -3.77 -0.02
N ASN A 322 -18.04 -3.43 1.25
CA ASN A 322 -18.67 -4.14 2.36
C ASN A 322 -20.19 -3.87 2.39
N SER A 323 -20.99 -4.87 2.78
CA SER A 323 -22.44 -4.83 2.63
C SER A 323 -23.23 -5.13 3.90
N ILE A 324 -24.42 -4.54 3.99
CA ILE A 324 -25.48 -4.97 4.91
C ILE A 324 -26.74 -5.26 4.10
N THR A 325 -27.35 -6.43 4.34
CA THR A 325 -28.67 -6.78 3.80
C THR A 325 -29.61 -7.19 4.94
N SER A 326 -30.80 -6.59 5.02
CA SER A 326 -31.86 -7.05 5.92
C SER A 326 -33.26 -6.94 5.34
N SER A 327 -34.08 -7.95 5.62
CA SER A 327 -35.54 -7.96 5.41
C SER A 327 -36.33 -7.08 6.39
N ALA A 328 -35.65 -6.41 7.33
CA ALA A 328 -36.25 -5.64 8.42
C ALA A 328 -35.71 -4.19 8.50
N SER A 329 -35.88 -3.54 9.65
CA SER A 329 -35.49 -2.15 9.92
C SER A 329 -34.15 -2.06 10.68
N GLY A 330 -33.51 -0.89 10.67
CA GLY A 330 -32.28 -0.67 11.45
C GLY A 330 -30.98 -1.11 10.77
N VAL A 331 -30.94 -1.04 9.43
CA VAL A 331 -29.74 -1.26 8.62
C VAL A 331 -28.86 -0.01 8.67
N ILE A 332 -27.66 -0.12 9.26
CA ILE A 332 -26.83 1.08 9.53
C ILE A 332 -25.32 0.80 9.40
N GLY A 333 -24.60 1.62 8.63
CA GLY A 333 -23.13 1.59 8.55
C GLY A 333 -22.60 0.48 7.64
N GLY A 334 -22.83 0.57 6.33
CA GLY A 334 -22.44 -0.46 5.35
C GLY A 334 -20.96 -0.81 5.42
N GLY A 335 -20.08 0.18 5.31
CA GLY A 335 -18.66 0.04 5.61
C GLY A 335 -18.41 -0.01 7.12
N ILE A 336 -18.65 1.10 7.82
CA ILE A 336 -18.36 1.25 9.25
C ILE A 336 -19.61 1.67 10.04
N TYR A 337 -19.85 1.03 11.18
CA TYR A 337 -20.76 1.49 12.22
C TYR A 337 -19.99 1.86 13.49
N LEU A 338 -19.96 3.15 13.84
CA LEU A 338 -19.42 3.66 15.09
C LEU A 338 -20.51 4.33 15.94
N HIS A 339 -20.77 3.79 17.13
CA HIS A 339 -21.80 4.32 18.04
C HIS A 339 -21.33 4.40 19.48
N SER A 340 -21.99 5.23 20.29
CA SER A 340 -21.50 5.68 21.58
C SER A 340 -22.67 5.95 22.56
N SER A 341 -22.36 6.41 23.77
CA SER A 341 -23.30 7.14 24.61
C SER A 341 -22.65 8.46 25.07
N SER A 342 -23.46 9.40 25.55
CA SER A 342 -22.94 10.66 26.13
C SER A 342 -22.07 10.49 27.39
N THR A 343 -21.96 9.28 27.93
CA THR A 343 -21.05 8.94 29.04
C THR A 343 -19.75 8.31 28.54
N TYR A 344 -19.76 7.67 27.37
CA TYR A 344 -18.67 6.84 26.85
C TYR A 344 -18.41 7.15 25.36
N PRO A 345 -17.90 8.35 25.03
CA PRO A 345 -17.61 8.80 23.67
C PRO A 345 -16.69 7.82 22.93
N SER A 346 -17.14 7.32 21.78
CA SER A 346 -16.31 6.56 20.84
C SER A 346 -15.59 7.53 19.88
N THR A 347 -14.44 7.13 19.32
CA THR A 347 -13.59 8.00 18.49
C THR A 347 -13.30 7.42 17.10
N LEU A 348 -13.22 8.30 16.10
CA LEU A 348 -12.81 8.00 14.72
C LEU A 348 -11.64 8.89 14.31
N THR A 349 -10.60 8.30 13.73
CA THR A 349 -9.56 8.98 12.96
C THR A 349 -9.48 8.32 11.59
N LEU A 350 -9.62 9.10 10.51
CA LEU A 350 -9.53 8.65 9.13
C LEU A 350 -8.54 9.55 8.37
N THR A 351 -7.39 9.00 7.98
CA THR A 351 -6.29 9.76 7.34
C THR A 351 -5.76 9.03 6.11
N GLY A 352 -5.56 9.70 4.98
CA GLY A 352 -4.98 9.07 3.78
C GLY A 352 -5.81 7.93 3.18
N SER A 353 -7.09 7.83 3.54
CA SER A 353 -7.85 6.58 3.49
C SER A 353 -9.11 6.67 2.62
N THR A 354 -9.50 5.53 2.04
CA THR A 354 -10.61 5.45 1.09
C THR A 354 -11.73 4.56 1.61
N ILE A 355 -12.94 5.12 1.72
CA ILE A 355 -14.18 4.41 2.02
C ILE A 355 -15.02 4.40 0.74
N SER A 356 -15.14 3.26 0.05
CA SER A 356 -15.81 3.22 -1.26
C SER A 356 -16.69 2.02 -1.56
N ASN A 357 -17.72 2.21 -2.39
CA ASN A 357 -18.64 1.15 -2.85
C ASN A 357 -19.37 0.36 -1.74
N ASN A 358 -19.30 0.79 -0.47
CA ASN A 358 -19.97 0.09 0.63
C ASN A 358 -21.49 0.34 0.56
N SER A 359 -22.29 -0.63 1.00
CA SER A 359 -23.74 -0.63 0.81
C SER A 359 -24.52 -0.99 2.07
N ALA A 360 -25.67 -0.34 2.27
CA ALA A 360 -26.62 -0.69 3.32
C ALA A 360 -28.04 -0.78 2.74
N THR A 361 -28.55 -2.02 2.61
CA THR A 361 -29.86 -2.33 2.01
C THR A 361 -30.83 -2.87 3.06
N GLY A 362 -31.94 -2.17 3.30
CA GLY A 362 -32.93 -2.53 4.32
C GLY A 362 -34.38 -2.45 3.84
N ALA A 363 -35.27 -3.26 4.42
CA ALA A 363 -36.68 -3.21 4.05
C ALA A 363 -37.36 -1.90 4.50
N SER A 364 -37.05 -1.38 5.69
CA SER A 364 -37.66 -0.14 6.23
C SER A 364 -36.80 1.10 6.04
N TYR A 365 -35.72 1.26 6.83
CA TYR A 365 -34.83 2.42 6.73
C TYR A 365 -33.36 1.98 6.73
N ALA A 366 -32.53 2.73 6.00
CA ALA A 366 -31.10 2.46 5.83
C ALA A 366 -30.28 3.76 5.96
N ASN A 367 -29.22 3.75 6.77
CA ASN A 367 -28.42 4.96 7.09
C ASN A 367 -26.91 4.69 7.06
N GLY A 368 -26.12 5.60 6.49
CA GLY A 368 -24.65 5.50 6.48
C GLY A 368 -24.13 4.36 5.61
N GLY A 369 -24.10 4.54 4.29
CA GLY A 369 -23.67 3.50 3.35
C GLY A 369 -22.17 3.25 3.45
N GLY A 370 -21.37 4.32 3.33
CA GLY A 370 -19.95 4.30 3.66
C GLY A 370 -19.77 4.10 5.15
N PHE A 371 -20.25 5.05 5.96
CA PHE A 371 -20.23 4.90 7.41
C PHE A 371 -21.26 5.71 8.20
N TYR A 372 -21.46 5.28 9.43
CA TYR A 372 -22.28 5.92 10.46
C TYR A 372 -21.43 6.30 11.68
N VAL A 373 -21.59 7.52 12.18
CA VAL A 373 -21.03 8.00 13.46
C VAL A 373 -22.15 8.59 14.31
N GLY A 374 -22.26 8.22 15.59
CA GLY A 374 -23.32 8.80 16.42
C GLY A 374 -23.19 8.72 17.94
N SER A 375 -24.12 9.41 18.62
CA SER A 375 -24.35 9.37 20.08
C SER A 375 -23.15 9.85 20.92
N SER A 376 -22.73 11.09 20.68
CA SER A 376 -21.56 11.76 21.28
C SER A 376 -20.20 11.18 20.90
N SER A 377 -20.13 10.44 19.78
CA SER A 377 -18.86 10.09 19.15
C SER A 377 -18.18 11.32 18.54
N VAL A 378 -16.85 11.31 18.50
CA VAL A 378 -16.02 12.37 17.91
C VAL A 378 -15.20 11.80 16.76
N GLY A 379 -15.14 12.50 15.62
CA GLY A 379 -14.39 12.05 14.45
C GLY A 379 -13.54 13.13 13.79
N SER A 380 -12.35 12.74 13.34
CA SER A 380 -11.50 13.56 12.47
C SER A 380 -11.24 12.82 11.15
N ILE A 381 -11.40 13.52 10.03
CA ILE A 381 -11.21 13.03 8.68
C ILE A 381 -10.27 14.00 7.95
N LEU A 382 -9.17 13.49 7.42
CA LEU A 382 -8.09 14.26 6.79
C LEU A 382 -7.60 13.53 5.52
N ASN A 383 -7.37 14.25 4.42
CA ASN A 383 -6.75 13.69 3.20
C ASN A 383 -7.39 12.33 2.78
N SER A 384 -8.72 12.27 2.66
CA SER A 384 -9.44 11.00 2.55
C SER A 384 -10.58 11.04 1.52
N THR A 385 -10.85 9.90 0.88
CA THR A 385 -11.93 9.71 -0.10
C THR A 385 -13.14 8.98 0.51
N ILE A 386 -14.35 9.48 0.28
CA ILE A 386 -15.61 8.80 0.59
C ILE A 386 -16.43 8.77 -0.71
N SER A 387 -16.42 7.64 -1.44
CA SER A 387 -16.89 7.61 -2.84
C SER A 387 -17.74 6.40 -3.23
N SER A 388 -18.77 6.61 -4.05
CA SER A 388 -19.63 5.54 -4.60
C SER A 388 -20.35 4.65 -3.55
N ASN A 389 -20.43 5.07 -2.29
CA ASN A 389 -21.16 4.32 -1.27
C ASN A 389 -22.67 4.52 -1.38
N SER A 390 -23.48 3.58 -0.87
CA SER A 390 -24.92 3.54 -1.10
C SER A 390 -25.76 3.18 0.13
N VAL A 391 -26.92 3.83 0.26
CA VAL A 391 -28.03 3.37 1.11
C VAL A 391 -29.28 3.18 0.27
N THR A 392 -29.97 2.06 0.46
CA THR A 392 -31.23 1.74 -0.20
C THR A 392 -32.26 1.23 0.81
N ALA A 393 -33.45 1.83 0.86
CA ALA A 393 -34.55 1.27 1.64
C ALA A 393 -35.88 1.18 0.89
N SER A 394 -36.62 0.10 1.17
CA SER A 394 -37.80 -0.25 0.37
C SER A 394 -39.12 0.41 0.82
N SER A 395 -39.25 0.76 2.10
CA SER A 395 -40.52 1.21 2.68
C SER A 395 -40.44 2.40 3.65
N SER A 396 -39.28 3.03 3.81
CA SER A 396 -39.12 4.31 4.51
C SER A 396 -37.80 5.03 4.17
N GLU A 397 -37.39 5.99 4.98
CA GLU A 397 -36.28 6.93 4.71
C GLU A 397 -34.92 6.25 4.44
N SER A 398 -34.10 6.90 3.62
CA SER A 398 -32.69 6.51 3.41
C SER A 398 -31.78 7.73 3.42
N ASN A 399 -30.75 7.72 4.25
CA ASN A 399 -29.95 8.93 4.54
C ASN A 399 -28.45 8.64 4.66
N GLY A 400 -27.61 9.58 4.21
CA GLY A 400 -26.16 9.48 4.35
C GLY A 400 -25.56 8.33 3.53
N GLY A 401 -25.58 8.45 2.20
CA GLY A 401 -24.98 7.44 1.32
C GLY A 401 -23.49 7.24 1.58
N GLY A 402 -22.73 8.34 1.66
CA GLY A 402 -21.34 8.34 2.11
C GLY A 402 -21.24 8.32 3.64
N LEU A 403 -21.73 9.38 4.27
CA LEU A 403 -21.58 9.66 5.70
C LEU A 403 -22.93 9.92 6.37
N PHE A 404 -23.22 9.25 7.49
CA PHE A 404 -24.32 9.61 8.39
C PHE A 404 -23.80 9.99 9.78
N ALA A 405 -24.13 11.20 10.25
CA ALA A 405 -23.80 11.71 11.58
C ALA A 405 -25.08 11.97 12.40
N THR A 406 -25.14 11.49 13.66
CA THR A 406 -26.19 11.94 14.59
C THR A 406 -25.73 12.14 16.03
N SER A 407 -26.03 13.31 16.59
CA SER A 407 -25.53 13.74 17.90
C SER A 407 -24.00 13.61 18.05
N ALA A 408 -23.25 13.84 16.97
CA ALA A 408 -21.79 13.65 16.89
C ALA A 408 -21.05 14.99 16.67
N THR A 409 -19.73 14.96 16.84
CA THR A 409 -18.82 16.06 16.47
C THR A 409 -17.84 15.57 15.41
N LEU A 410 -17.83 16.16 14.23
CA LEU A 410 -16.96 15.77 13.11
C LEU A 410 -16.14 16.95 12.58
N SER A 411 -14.86 16.69 12.30
CA SER A 411 -13.95 17.57 11.58
C SER A 411 -13.62 16.93 10.23
N LEU A 412 -13.96 17.61 9.13
CA LEU A 412 -13.63 17.20 7.75
C LEU A 412 -12.63 18.21 7.18
N VAL A 413 -11.44 17.73 6.82
CA VAL A 413 -10.35 18.54 6.27
C VAL A 413 -9.80 17.83 5.04
N ALA A 414 -9.53 18.55 3.94
CA ALA A 414 -8.87 17.97 2.77
C ALA A 414 -9.54 16.64 2.31
N THR A 415 -10.87 16.63 2.21
CA THR A 415 -11.67 15.41 2.01
C THR A 415 -12.43 15.48 0.69
N ILE A 416 -12.69 14.34 0.05
CA ILE A 416 -13.56 14.25 -1.15
C ILE A 416 -14.75 13.34 -0.85
N ILE A 417 -15.97 13.87 -1.01
CA ILE A 417 -17.23 13.14 -0.86
C ILE A 417 -18.00 13.23 -2.19
N THR A 418 -17.98 12.16 -2.98
CA THR A 418 -18.53 12.15 -4.35
C THR A 418 -19.17 10.83 -4.75
N ALA A 419 -20.05 10.84 -5.76
CA ALA A 419 -20.75 9.66 -6.31
C ALA A 419 -21.57 8.82 -5.30
N ASN A 420 -21.69 9.23 -4.04
CA ASN A 420 -22.45 8.48 -3.03
C ASN A 420 -23.96 8.66 -3.24
N THR A 421 -24.75 7.66 -2.86
CA THR A 421 -26.17 7.57 -3.22
C THR A 421 -27.07 7.25 -2.02
N ALA A 422 -28.23 7.90 -1.96
CA ALA A 422 -29.29 7.58 -0.99
C ALA A 422 -30.63 7.41 -1.71
N THR A 423 -31.17 6.19 -1.71
CA THR A 423 -32.35 5.80 -2.52
C THR A 423 -33.47 5.25 -1.65
N SER A 424 -34.71 5.72 -1.82
CA SER A 424 -35.92 5.14 -1.21
C SER A 424 -37.02 4.93 -2.23
N SER A 425 -37.65 3.74 -2.19
CA SER A 425 -38.83 3.43 -3.01
C SER A 425 -40.17 3.74 -2.33
N ALA A 426 -40.18 4.48 -1.22
CA ALA A 426 -41.41 4.86 -0.52
C ALA A 426 -41.43 6.29 0.06
N ASP A 427 -40.36 6.75 0.71
CA ASP A 427 -40.32 7.98 1.52
C ASP A 427 -39.22 8.95 1.01
N ALA A 428 -38.95 9.98 1.82
CA ALA A 428 -37.88 10.96 1.64
C ALA A 428 -36.46 10.34 1.69
N THR A 429 -35.52 11.01 1.04
CA THR A 429 -34.08 10.71 1.13
C THR A 429 -33.28 11.98 1.39
N HIS A 430 -32.23 11.88 2.21
CA HIS A 430 -31.45 13.06 2.63
C HIS A 430 -29.94 12.79 2.63
N GLY A 431 -29.15 13.68 2.04
CA GLY A 431 -27.69 13.60 2.14
C GLY A 431 -27.10 12.38 1.43
N GLY A 432 -27.13 12.36 0.10
CA GLY A 432 -26.45 11.32 -0.69
C GLY A 432 -24.96 11.22 -0.35
N GLY A 433 -24.27 12.36 -0.31
CA GLY A 433 -22.91 12.46 0.22
C GLY A 433 -22.90 12.37 1.74
N MET A 434 -23.51 13.35 2.41
CA MET A 434 -23.50 13.46 3.86
C MET A 434 -24.87 13.82 4.46
N TYR A 435 -25.27 13.10 5.51
CA TYR A 435 -26.38 13.47 6.39
C TYR A 435 -25.87 13.82 7.80
N ALA A 436 -26.36 14.91 8.39
CA ALA A 436 -26.09 15.29 9.77
C ALA A 436 -27.37 15.68 10.52
N SER A 437 -27.61 15.09 11.70
CA SER A 437 -28.70 15.50 12.59
C SER A 437 -28.22 15.76 14.02
N SER A 438 -28.66 16.89 14.61
CA SER A 438 -28.25 17.33 15.96
C SER A 438 -26.73 17.29 16.20
N SER A 439 -25.92 17.49 15.16
CA SER A 439 -24.48 17.26 15.15
C SER A 439 -23.71 18.53 14.81
N THR A 440 -22.50 18.66 15.35
CA THR A 440 -21.55 19.69 14.91
C THR A 440 -20.67 19.09 13.83
N VAL A 441 -20.70 19.67 12.62
CA VAL A 441 -19.81 19.29 11.52
C VAL A 441 -19.04 20.52 11.09
N SER A 442 -17.72 20.48 11.24
CA SER A 442 -16.78 21.53 10.89
C SER A 442 -16.01 21.10 9.64
N ILE A 443 -16.04 21.91 8.58
CA ILE A 443 -15.55 21.54 7.25
C ILE A 443 -14.58 22.60 6.70
N LYS A 444 -13.42 22.16 6.23
CA LYS A 444 -12.43 23.00 5.54
C LYS A 444 -11.78 22.26 4.38
N ASN A 445 -11.37 22.98 3.34
CA ASN A 445 -10.55 22.44 2.26
C ASN A 445 -11.17 21.18 1.60
N THR A 446 -12.50 21.08 1.52
CA THR A 446 -13.20 19.80 1.26
C THR A 446 -14.17 19.90 0.08
N ILE A 447 -14.19 18.86 -0.75
CA ILE A 447 -15.10 18.71 -1.89
C ILE A 447 -16.29 17.84 -1.47
N ILE A 448 -17.52 18.34 -1.64
CA ILE A 448 -18.76 17.55 -1.57
C ILE A 448 -19.58 17.83 -2.84
N SER A 449 -19.48 16.95 -3.84
CA SER A 449 -20.04 17.17 -5.19
C SER A 449 -20.43 15.83 -5.84
N GLY A 450 -21.33 15.82 -6.82
CA GLY A 450 -21.67 14.61 -7.59
C GLY A 450 -22.40 13.49 -6.85
N ASN A 451 -22.96 13.73 -5.66
CA ASN A 451 -23.72 12.73 -4.91
C ASN A 451 -25.24 12.84 -5.19
N THR A 452 -25.99 11.75 -5.02
CA THR A 452 -27.42 11.69 -5.38
C THR A 452 -28.34 11.30 -4.21
N SER A 453 -29.54 11.89 -4.20
CA SER A 453 -30.61 11.59 -3.24
C SER A 453 -31.91 11.40 -4.03
N THR A 454 -32.53 10.22 -3.95
CA THR A 454 -33.62 9.76 -4.80
C THR A 454 -34.73 9.05 -4.02
N GLY A 455 -35.72 9.83 -3.56
CA GLY A 455 -36.99 9.34 -3.01
C GLY A 455 -38.15 9.43 -4.02
N VAL A 456 -39.33 8.96 -3.61
CA VAL A 456 -40.56 8.95 -4.45
C VAL A 456 -41.16 10.35 -4.63
N ASP A 457 -40.88 11.26 -3.68
CA ASP A 457 -41.32 12.64 -3.69
C ASP A 457 -40.10 13.58 -3.75
N SER A 458 -40.02 14.34 -4.84
CA SER A 458 -38.94 15.31 -5.10
C SER A 458 -39.04 16.60 -4.25
N THR A 459 -40.09 16.75 -3.45
CA THR A 459 -40.23 17.85 -2.48
C THR A 459 -39.79 17.47 -1.06
N SER A 460 -39.67 16.17 -0.78
CA SER A 460 -39.11 15.65 0.49
C SER A 460 -37.69 15.08 0.32
N SER A 461 -37.31 14.66 -0.89
CA SER A 461 -35.92 14.33 -1.23
C SER A 461 -35.06 15.61 -1.22
N ALA A 462 -34.13 15.74 -0.27
CA ALA A 462 -33.40 17.00 -0.05
C ALA A 462 -31.87 16.81 0.10
N GLY A 463 -31.13 17.86 -0.26
CA GLY A 463 -29.68 17.96 -0.07
C GLY A 463 -28.88 16.78 -0.62
N ALA A 464 -28.79 16.65 -1.96
CA ALA A 464 -28.15 15.50 -2.60
C ALA A 464 -26.66 15.35 -2.25
N ASN A 465 -25.88 16.44 -2.22
CA ASN A 465 -24.51 16.41 -1.71
C ASN A 465 -24.49 16.32 -0.18
N CYS A 466 -25.31 17.14 0.48
CA CYS A 466 -25.31 17.25 1.93
C CYS A 466 -26.67 17.72 2.46
N TYR A 467 -27.13 17.11 3.55
CA TYR A 467 -28.27 17.58 4.34
C TYR A 467 -27.86 17.71 5.81
N SER A 468 -28.23 18.82 6.45
CA SER A 468 -28.00 19.03 7.89
C SER A 468 -29.24 19.59 8.58
N SER A 469 -29.61 19.01 9.73
CA SER A 469 -30.66 19.52 10.63
C SER A 469 -30.14 20.52 11.67
N SER A 470 -28.85 20.86 11.61
CA SER A 470 -28.14 21.77 12.49
C SER A 470 -27.07 22.54 11.71
N ASP A 471 -26.55 23.61 12.29
CA ASP A 471 -25.53 24.48 11.68
C ASP A 471 -24.27 23.69 11.25
N LEU A 472 -24.09 23.54 9.92
CA LEU A 472 -22.85 23.05 9.32
C LEU A 472 -21.87 24.22 9.24
N GLN A 473 -20.72 24.09 9.90
CA GLN A 473 -19.73 25.15 10.01
C GLN A 473 -18.65 25.00 8.94
N THR A 474 -18.65 25.90 7.97
CA THR A 474 -17.52 26.09 7.05
C THR A 474 -16.40 26.87 7.72
N TYR A 475 -15.15 26.55 7.38
CA TYR A 475 -13.93 27.30 7.67
C TYR A 475 -13.23 27.75 6.37
N GLY A 476 -14.02 27.87 5.30
CA GLY A 476 -13.60 28.24 3.95
C GLY A 476 -12.97 27.11 3.14
N TYR A 477 -12.68 27.45 1.89
CA TYR A 477 -11.92 26.61 0.95
C TYR A 477 -12.64 25.32 0.56
N ASN A 478 -13.97 25.29 0.60
CA ASN A 478 -14.75 24.10 0.26
C ASN A 478 -15.42 24.22 -1.10
N PHE A 479 -15.51 23.11 -1.83
CA PHE A 479 -16.33 23.01 -3.03
C PHE A 479 -17.62 22.25 -2.70
N PHE A 480 -18.75 22.97 -2.69
CA PHE A 480 -20.08 22.38 -2.52
C PHE A 480 -20.80 22.37 -3.86
N GLY A 481 -20.91 21.19 -4.48
CA GLY A 481 -21.49 21.05 -5.81
C GLY A 481 -22.94 21.54 -5.87
N LEU A 482 -23.22 22.42 -6.84
CA LEU A 482 -24.53 22.99 -7.10
C LEU A 482 -25.52 21.89 -7.52
N VAL A 483 -26.60 21.75 -6.76
CA VAL A 483 -27.78 20.94 -7.11
C VAL A 483 -29.06 21.73 -6.85
N THR A 484 -30.10 21.43 -7.61
CA THR A 484 -31.34 22.24 -7.68
C THR A 484 -32.32 22.04 -6.52
N THR A 485 -31.99 21.18 -5.54
CA THR A 485 -32.82 20.86 -4.37
C THR A 485 -32.60 21.82 -3.20
N SER A 486 -33.66 22.17 -2.47
CA SER A 486 -33.53 22.86 -1.18
C SER A 486 -32.71 22.06 -0.17
N ASN A 487 -32.07 22.77 0.76
CA ASN A 487 -31.26 22.25 1.86
C ASN A 487 -30.01 21.45 1.45
N ASN A 488 -29.44 21.73 0.27
CA ASN A 488 -28.12 21.24 -0.11
C ASN A 488 -27.02 22.01 0.62
N CYS A 489 -26.41 21.37 1.61
CA CYS A 489 -25.52 22.00 2.61
C CYS A 489 -26.17 23.25 3.23
N THR A 490 -26.96 23.07 4.28
CA THR A 490 -27.43 24.19 5.12
C THR A 490 -26.25 24.77 5.92
N LEU A 491 -25.41 25.58 5.27
CA LEU A 491 -24.25 26.21 5.86
C LEU A 491 -24.67 27.33 6.83
N SER A 492 -24.05 27.40 8.01
CA SER A 492 -24.34 28.44 9.02
C SER A 492 -23.82 29.82 8.65
N THR A 493 -22.73 29.82 7.89
CA THR A 493 -22.06 30.95 7.25
C THR A 493 -21.61 30.49 5.86
N THR A 494 -21.28 31.43 4.98
CA THR A 494 -20.54 31.13 3.75
C THR A 494 -19.28 31.96 3.79
N GLU A 495 -18.11 31.33 3.82
CA GLU A 495 -16.86 32.08 3.71
C GLU A 495 -16.63 32.45 2.24
N SER A 496 -15.97 33.58 1.97
CA SER A 496 -15.75 34.06 0.60
C SER A 496 -14.75 33.22 -0.20
N THR A 497 -14.24 32.13 0.37
CA THR A 497 -13.39 31.12 -0.29
C THR A 497 -14.10 29.77 -0.49
N ASP A 498 -15.40 29.66 -0.15
CA ASP A 498 -16.21 28.51 -0.52
C ASP A 498 -16.77 28.68 -1.95
N ILE A 499 -16.64 27.64 -2.78
CA ILE A 499 -17.23 27.56 -4.12
C ILE A 499 -18.56 26.82 -4.02
N ILE A 500 -19.66 27.50 -4.35
CA ILE A 500 -21.04 27.01 -4.14
C ILE A 500 -21.97 27.15 -5.36
N ASP A 501 -21.46 27.73 -6.45
CA ASP A 501 -22.20 28.08 -7.67
C ASP A 501 -21.81 27.24 -8.89
N LYS A 502 -21.03 26.17 -8.69
CA LYS A 502 -20.45 25.30 -9.72
C LYS A 502 -21.02 23.88 -9.68
N THR A 503 -21.29 23.28 -10.84
CA THR A 503 -21.79 21.90 -10.92
C THR A 503 -20.70 20.84 -10.67
N HIS A 504 -21.07 19.56 -10.69
CA HIS A 504 -20.09 18.47 -10.60
C HIS A 504 -19.24 18.34 -11.87
N GLU A 505 -19.84 18.60 -13.03
CA GLU A 505 -19.17 18.60 -14.33
C GLU A 505 -18.17 19.76 -14.42
N GLU A 506 -18.51 20.94 -13.88
CA GLU A 506 -17.59 22.09 -13.78
C GLU A 506 -16.47 21.89 -12.75
N LEU A 507 -16.55 20.92 -11.84
CA LEU A 507 -15.46 20.57 -10.93
C LEU A 507 -14.31 19.87 -11.66
N LEU A 508 -14.56 19.23 -12.80
CA LEU A 508 -13.55 18.48 -13.56
C LEU A 508 -12.79 17.46 -12.69
N LEU A 509 -13.55 16.65 -11.95
CA LEU A 509 -13.06 15.57 -11.10
C LEU A 509 -12.97 14.25 -11.90
N ALA A 510 -11.85 13.55 -11.81
CA ALA A 510 -11.66 12.23 -12.41
C ALA A 510 -12.45 11.13 -11.68
N SER A 511 -12.52 9.94 -12.26
CA SER A 511 -13.05 8.73 -11.60
C SER A 511 -12.16 8.28 -10.43
N LEU A 512 -12.71 7.42 -9.54
CA LEU A 512 -11.94 6.80 -8.46
C LEU A 512 -10.98 5.74 -9.03
N THR A 513 -9.69 6.05 -9.08
CA THR A 513 -8.64 5.18 -9.62
C THR A 513 -7.41 5.18 -8.71
N ASP A 514 -6.48 4.26 -8.96
CA ASP A 514 -5.10 4.48 -8.52
C ASP A 514 -4.54 5.68 -9.30
N ASN A 515 -4.02 6.68 -8.58
CA ASN A 515 -3.34 7.86 -9.14
C ASN A 515 -1.98 8.06 -8.45
N GLY A 516 -1.36 6.94 -8.05
CA GLY A 516 -0.23 6.89 -7.12
C GLY A 516 -0.68 6.97 -5.66
N GLY A 517 0.22 6.58 -4.74
CA GLY A 517 -0.01 6.60 -3.30
C GLY A 517 -0.38 5.23 -2.72
N SER A 518 -1.18 5.24 -1.63
CA SER A 518 -1.52 4.03 -0.86
C SER A 518 -3.00 3.63 -0.90
N THR A 519 -3.89 4.53 -1.34
CA THR A 519 -5.30 4.23 -1.59
C THR A 519 -5.80 4.99 -2.82
N ASN A 520 -6.79 4.45 -3.53
CA ASN A 520 -7.36 5.08 -4.73
C ASN A 520 -7.89 6.49 -4.44
N THR A 521 -7.72 7.42 -5.37
CA THR A 521 -8.14 8.81 -5.21
C THR A 521 -9.01 9.28 -6.37
N HIS A 522 -9.61 10.46 -6.23
CA HIS A 522 -10.13 11.22 -7.36
C HIS A 522 -9.12 12.31 -7.70
N ALA A 523 -8.48 12.22 -8.86
CA ALA A 523 -7.63 13.28 -9.38
C ALA A 523 -8.44 14.49 -9.85
N LEU A 524 -7.82 15.66 -9.85
CA LEU A 524 -8.33 16.87 -10.50
C LEU A 524 -7.74 16.95 -11.92
N TYR A 525 -8.52 17.37 -12.91
CA TYR A 525 -8.00 17.69 -14.24
C TYR A 525 -7.47 19.13 -14.28
N GLU A 526 -6.46 19.37 -15.12
CA GLU A 526 -5.64 20.58 -15.37
C GLU A 526 -6.32 21.97 -15.33
N THR A 527 -7.66 22.05 -15.42
CA THR A 527 -8.42 23.31 -15.38
C THR A 527 -9.53 23.33 -14.32
N SER A 528 -9.48 22.42 -13.34
CA SER A 528 -10.44 22.33 -12.26
C SER A 528 -10.45 23.59 -11.38
N PRO A 529 -11.62 24.13 -10.99
CA PRO A 529 -11.71 25.26 -10.06
C PRO A 529 -11.29 24.92 -8.62
N ALA A 530 -11.01 23.65 -8.31
CA ALA A 530 -10.44 23.21 -7.04
C ALA A 530 -8.91 23.31 -6.98
N ILE A 531 -8.25 23.50 -8.14
CA ILE A 531 -6.80 23.65 -8.25
C ILE A 531 -6.39 25.04 -7.78
N ASN A 532 -5.37 25.11 -6.93
CA ASN A 532 -4.76 26.33 -6.42
C ASN A 532 -5.71 27.32 -5.71
N THR A 533 -6.85 26.83 -5.21
CA THR A 533 -7.90 27.62 -4.55
C THR A 533 -8.19 27.23 -3.10
N GLY A 534 -7.44 26.26 -2.54
CA GLY A 534 -7.61 25.76 -1.18
C GLY A 534 -6.73 26.44 -0.11
N SER A 535 -6.41 25.72 0.96
CA SER A 535 -5.62 26.21 2.09
C SER A 535 -4.83 25.10 2.80
N CYS A 536 -3.52 25.29 2.90
CA CYS A 536 -2.52 24.39 3.50
C CYS A 536 -2.59 24.24 5.02
N THR A 537 -3.74 24.49 5.65
CA THR A 537 -3.91 24.49 7.11
C THR A 537 -5.22 23.83 7.54
N GLN A 538 -5.21 23.16 8.68
CA GLN A 538 -6.39 22.57 9.30
C GLN A 538 -7.36 23.65 9.82
N ILE A 539 -8.43 23.21 10.51
CA ILE A 539 -9.52 24.06 11.02
C ILE A 539 -9.04 25.14 12.01
N ASP A 540 -7.90 24.92 12.68
CA ASP A 540 -7.27 25.90 13.56
C ASP A 540 -6.61 27.09 12.83
N GLY A 541 -6.37 26.95 11.51
CA GLY A 541 -5.63 27.93 10.71
C GLY A 541 -4.12 27.99 11.00
N THR A 542 -3.58 27.04 11.76
CA THR A 542 -2.16 27.04 12.21
C THR A 542 -1.44 25.71 12.05
N THR A 543 -2.14 24.58 12.11
CA THR A 543 -1.56 23.25 11.88
C THR A 543 -1.54 23.00 10.38
N ALA A 544 -0.35 22.77 9.81
CA ALA A 544 -0.18 22.56 8.38
C ALA A 544 -0.83 21.26 7.88
N ILE A 545 -1.18 21.24 6.59
CA ILE A 545 -1.51 20.06 5.81
C ILE A 545 -0.38 19.90 4.79
N SER A 546 0.67 19.15 5.14
CA SER A 546 1.92 19.10 4.37
C SER A 546 1.87 18.18 3.15
N THR A 547 0.89 17.28 3.06
CA THR A 547 0.73 16.35 1.95
C THR A 547 -0.75 16.18 1.56
N ASP A 548 -1.01 15.49 0.46
CA ASP A 548 -2.33 14.97 0.10
C ASP A 548 -2.58 13.54 0.64
N GLN A 549 -3.59 12.83 0.10
CA GLN A 549 -3.94 11.44 0.41
C GLN A 549 -2.95 10.41 -0.12
N ARG A 550 -2.26 10.72 -1.23
CA ARG A 550 -1.25 9.84 -1.83
C ARG A 550 0.06 9.91 -1.06
N GLY A 551 0.29 11.04 -0.40
CA GLY A 551 1.53 11.39 0.29
C GLY A 551 2.37 12.43 -0.46
N GLN A 552 1.86 12.97 -1.58
CA GLN A 552 2.55 14.01 -2.34
C GLN A 552 2.52 15.33 -1.57
N VAL A 553 3.62 16.09 -1.66
CA VAL A 553 3.84 17.31 -0.87
C VAL A 553 2.96 18.44 -1.41
N ARG A 554 2.41 19.24 -0.49
CA ARG A 554 1.65 20.44 -0.82
C ARG A 554 2.53 21.69 -0.71
N SER A 555 3.46 21.85 -1.65
CA SER A 555 4.66 22.72 -1.52
C SER A 555 4.59 24.08 -2.21
N ASP A 556 3.73 24.26 -3.21
CA ASP A 556 3.69 25.48 -4.05
C ASP A 556 3.17 26.73 -3.30
N GLY A 557 2.54 26.54 -2.14
CA GLY A 557 1.94 27.56 -1.29
C GLY A 557 0.45 27.80 -1.53
N SER A 558 -0.18 27.09 -2.46
CA SER A 558 -1.57 27.25 -2.89
C SER A 558 -2.32 25.91 -2.89
N CYS A 559 -2.28 25.15 -1.80
CA CYS A 559 -2.90 23.81 -1.71
C CYS A 559 -4.31 23.67 -2.33
N ASP A 560 -4.60 22.53 -2.95
CA ASP A 560 -5.88 22.25 -3.60
C ASP A 560 -7.02 21.97 -2.63
N MET A 561 -8.25 22.26 -3.06
CA MET A 561 -9.45 21.79 -2.36
C MET A 561 -9.58 20.26 -2.48
N GLY A 562 -9.83 19.58 -1.37
CA GLY A 562 -10.03 18.13 -1.31
C GLY A 562 -8.78 17.35 -0.92
N ALA A 563 -8.78 16.06 -1.29
CA ALA A 563 -7.87 15.04 -0.79
C ALA A 563 -6.71 14.71 -1.75
N PHE A 564 -6.65 15.38 -2.89
CA PHE A 564 -5.66 15.23 -3.96
C PHE A 564 -5.01 16.59 -4.18
N GLU A 565 -3.71 16.61 -4.43
CA GLU A 565 -3.00 17.80 -4.92
C GLU A 565 -2.69 17.62 -6.41
N TYR A 566 -3.17 18.54 -7.26
CA TYR A 566 -2.76 18.61 -8.64
C TYR A 566 -1.31 19.09 -8.72
N GLN A 567 -0.42 18.18 -9.05
CA GLN A 567 0.87 18.52 -9.62
C GLN A 567 0.64 18.75 -11.11
N ALA A 568 1.16 19.84 -11.66
CA ALA A 568 1.37 19.93 -13.10
C ALA A 568 2.27 18.75 -13.54
N SER A 569 2.27 18.41 -14.83
CA SER A 569 3.29 17.46 -15.31
C SER A 569 4.66 18.05 -14.98
N SER A 570 5.51 17.28 -14.28
CA SER A 570 6.90 17.64 -13.99
C SER A 570 7.55 18.15 -15.28
N THR A 571 7.83 19.45 -15.31
CA THR A 571 8.24 20.18 -16.51
C THR A 571 9.63 20.71 -16.23
N CYS A 572 10.61 19.86 -16.50
CA CYS A 572 12.02 20.20 -16.45
C CYS A 572 12.27 21.62 -16.98
N GLY A 573 13.00 22.41 -16.21
CA GLY A 573 13.30 23.80 -16.49
C GLY A 573 12.29 24.82 -15.93
N ASP A 574 11.52 24.48 -14.88
CA ASP A 574 10.55 25.40 -14.27
C ASP A 574 10.97 26.03 -12.93
N GLY A 575 12.08 25.54 -12.33
CA GLY A 575 12.64 26.02 -11.07
C GLY A 575 12.41 25.11 -9.87
N TYR A 576 11.80 23.93 -10.07
CA TYR A 576 11.44 22.98 -9.01
C TYR A 576 11.91 21.56 -9.38
N VAL A 577 12.36 20.78 -8.38
CA VAL A 577 12.72 19.36 -8.57
C VAL A 577 11.54 18.51 -8.13
N ASP A 578 10.70 18.11 -9.07
CA ASP A 578 9.47 17.35 -8.84
C ASP A 578 9.65 15.88 -9.29
N SER A 579 9.08 14.91 -8.59
CA SER A 579 9.33 13.49 -8.93
C SER A 579 8.72 13.14 -10.30
N PRO A 580 9.50 12.70 -11.31
CA PRO A 580 10.66 11.81 -11.18
C PRO A 580 12.06 12.44 -11.38
N GLU A 581 12.17 13.76 -11.35
CA GLU A 581 13.39 14.52 -11.66
C GLU A 581 14.51 14.32 -10.62
N GLU A 582 15.77 14.40 -11.08
CA GLU A 582 16.97 14.31 -10.24
C GLU A 582 17.58 15.69 -9.94
N CYS A 583 17.29 16.68 -10.80
CA CYS A 583 17.74 18.06 -10.75
C CYS A 583 16.71 18.97 -11.46
N ASP A 584 16.88 20.29 -11.30
CA ASP A 584 16.27 21.36 -12.12
C ASP A 584 17.11 22.63 -11.89
N ASP A 585 17.31 23.42 -12.94
CA ASP A 585 18.05 24.69 -12.93
C ASP A 585 17.28 25.86 -13.60
N SER A 586 15.96 25.71 -13.75
CA SER A 586 15.06 26.66 -14.43
C SER A 586 15.26 26.84 -15.93
N ASN A 587 15.87 25.86 -16.64
CA ASN A 587 15.91 25.86 -18.10
C ASN A 587 15.88 24.45 -18.75
N THR A 588 15.85 24.37 -20.08
CA THR A 588 15.81 23.11 -20.86
C THR A 588 16.90 23.01 -21.92
N GLU A 589 18.02 23.71 -21.72
CA GLU A 589 19.24 23.38 -22.45
C GLU A 589 19.82 22.06 -21.87
N SER A 590 21.10 21.79 -22.05
CA SER A 590 21.81 20.65 -21.45
C SER A 590 23.30 20.99 -21.42
N SER A 591 24.09 20.22 -20.66
CA SER A 591 25.49 20.50 -20.35
C SER A 591 25.73 21.80 -19.56
N ASP A 592 24.77 22.22 -18.74
CA ASP A 592 24.92 23.25 -17.70
C ASP A 592 24.68 22.71 -16.26
N GLY A 593 24.44 21.40 -16.11
CA GLY A 593 24.37 20.69 -14.83
C GLY A 593 23.08 19.88 -14.64
N CYS A 594 22.05 20.16 -15.43
CA CYS A 594 20.83 19.37 -15.51
C CYS A 594 20.42 19.16 -16.96
N SER A 595 20.12 17.91 -17.34
CA SER A 595 19.73 17.64 -18.72
C SER A 595 18.35 18.20 -19.03
N SER A 596 18.03 18.38 -20.31
CA SER A 596 16.68 18.68 -20.82
C SER A 596 15.62 17.59 -20.51
N THR A 597 16.00 16.53 -19.78
CA THR A 597 15.12 15.50 -19.22
C THR A 597 15.20 15.39 -17.68
N CYS A 598 15.83 16.38 -17.06
CA CYS A 598 16.07 16.55 -15.62
C CYS A 598 16.69 15.33 -14.92
N THR A 599 17.68 14.74 -15.60
CA THR A 599 18.65 13.81 -15.02
C THR A 599 19.94 14.56 -14.68
N GLY A 600 20.59 14.20 -13.58
CA GLY A 600 21.81 14.90 -13.13
C GLY A 600 22.97 14.70 -14.10
N GLU A 601 23.56 15.79 -14.58
CA GLU A 601 24.74 15.75 -15.43
C GLU A 601 26.01 15.68 -14.56
N THR A 602 27.10 15.14 -15.11
CA THR A 602 28.37 14.95 -14.38
C THR A 602 29.51 15.51 -15.20
N ASP A 603 30.33 16.30 -14.52
CA ASP A 603 31.69 16.72 -14.87
C ASP A 603 32.61 15.84 -14.01
N ALA A 604 33.38 14.92 -14.61
CA ALA A 604 34.15 13.91 -13.87
C ALA A 604 35.63 14.27 -13.63
N ASP A 605 36.15 15.34 -14.25
CA ASP A 605 37.56 15.75 -14.14
C ASP A 605 37.79 17.23 -13.72
N GLU A 606 36.71 17.99 -13.51
CA GLU A 606 36.63 19.36 -13.03
C GLU A 606 37.09 20.44 -14.04
N ASP A 607 36.95 20.20 -15.35
CA ASP A 607 37.28 21.18 -16.42
C ASP A 607 36.16 22.22 -16.68
N GLY A 608 34.89 21.82 -16.52
CA GLY A 608 33.70 22.67 -16.70
C GLY A 608 32.76 22.30 -17.85
N TYR A 609 33.05 21.25 -18.63
CA TYR A 609 32.09 20.61 -19.53
C TYR A 609 31.45 19.37 -18.87
N TYR A 610 30.30 18.94 -19.40
CA TYR A 610 29.45 17.92 -18.74
C TYR A 610 29.10 16.77 -19.70
N ALA A 611 29.74 15.62 -19.48
CA ALA A 611 29.47 14.31 -20.06
C ALA A 611 29.57 14.16 -21.59
N ILE A 612 29.56 12.89 -22.01
CA ILE A 612 29.96 12.32 -23.32
C ILE A 612 29.19 12.77 -24.59
N VAL A 613 28.46 13.88 -24.55
CA VAL A 613 27.69 14.43 -25.69
C VAL A 613 28.42 15.60 -26.35
N GLU A 614 29.13 16.43 -25.57
CA GLU A 614 30.00 17.50 -26.08
C GLU A 614 31.46 17.30 -25.63
N ASP A 615 31.68 16.89 -24.38
CA ASP A 615 32.98 16.42 -23.92
C ASP A 615 33.26 15.02 -24.48
N CYS A 616 34.27 14.89 -25.34
CA CYS A 616 34.62 13.63 -25.97
C CYS A 616 35.44 12.69 -25.06
N ASN A 617 35.88 13.13 -23.87
CA ASN A 617 36.59 12.31 -22.88
C ASN A 617 36.48 12.82 -21.41
N ASP A 618 35.26 12.77 -20.84
CA ASP A 618 34.85 12.94 -19.43
C ASP A 618 35.66 12.10 -18.41
N SER A 619 36.97 12.40 -18.31
CA SER A 619 38.01 11.81 -17.46
C SER A 619 39.43 12.40 -17.68
N ASP A 620 39.64 13.27 -18.68
CA ASP A 620 40.89 14.02 -18.91
C ASP A 620 40.61 15.48 -19.30
N ALA A 621 40.67 16.39 -18.30
CA ALA A 621 40.53 17.85 -18.37
C ALA A 621 41.57 18.59 -19.26
N THR A 622 42.10 17.92 -20.27
CA THR A 622 42.87 18.49 -21.40
C THR A 622 42.22 18.21 -22.76
N VAL A 623 41.13 17.45 -22.79
CA VAL A 623 40.34 17.06 -23.97
C VAL A 623 38.91 17.58 -23.80
N SER A 624 38.57 18.70 -24.44
CA SER A 624 37.23 19.31 -24.31
C SER A 624 36.95 20.37 -25.39
N PRO A 625 35.67 20.74 -25.64
CA PRO A 625 35.29 21.62 -26.75
C PRO A 625 36.12 22.91 -26.89
N GLY A 626 36.86 23.01 -28.00
CA GLY A 626 37.68 24.17 -28.31
C GLY A 626 38.95 24.31 -27.46
N ALA A 627 39.52 23.19 -26.99
CA ALA A 627 40.87 23.10 -26.44
C ALA A 627 41.96 23.49 -27.48
N THR A 628 43.17 22.92 -27.37
CA THR A 628 44.22 23.16 -28.36
C THR A 628 44.91 21.85 -28.67
N GLU A 629 44.60 21.32 -29.86
CA GLU A 629 45.22 20.16 -30.47
C GLU A 629 46.71 20.06 -30.15
N THR A 630 47.09 18.88 -29.66
CA THR A 630 48.46 18.48 -29.34
C THR A 630 48.79 17.22 -30.11
N CYS A 631 50.05 17.06 -30.54
CA CYS A 631 50.46 15.91 -31.35
C CYS A 631 50.52 14.60 -30.52
N ASN A 632 49.36 14.01 -30.24
CA ASN A 632 49.16 12.89 -29.32
C ASN A 632 48.25 11.79 -29.93
N SER A 633 47.61 12.04 -31.08
CA SER A 633 46.57 11.21 -31.70
C SER A 633 45.33 10.95 -30.84
N VAL A 634 44.93 11.97 -30.10
CA VAL A 634 43.62 12.23 -29.50
C VAL A 634 42.98 13.39 -30.29
N ASP A 635 41.66 13.45 -30.25
CA ASP A 635 40.84 14.59 -30.71
C ASP A 635 40.69 15.45 -29.45
N ASP A 636 41.60 16.42 -29.25
CA ASP A 636 41.71 17.19 -28.00
C ASP A 636 40.64 18.29 -27.93
N ASP A 637 40.25 18.89 -29.06
CA ASP A 637 39.25 19.98 -29.09
C ASP A 637 37.81 19.53 -29.40
N CYS A 638 37.61 18.22 -29.59
CA CYS A 638 36.34 17.54 -29.83
C CYS A 638 35.59 17.96 -31.13
N ASP A 639 36.25 18.55 -32.14
CA ASP A 639 35.61 18.88 -33.43
C ASP A 639 35.26 17.64 -34.30
N GLY A 640 35.84 16.48 -33.96
CA GLY A 640 35.68 15.22 -34.71
C GLY A 640 36.85 14.92 -35.65
N THR A 641 37.95 15.67 -35.56
CA THR A 641 39.20 15.44 -36.28
C THR A 641 40.39 15.37 -35.32
N THR A 642 41.42 14.60 -35.68
CA THR A 642 42.51 14.18 -34.78
C THR A 642 43.85 14.69 -35.28
N ASP A 643 44.66 15.27 -34.39
CA ASP A 643 45.93 15.94 -34.71
C ASP A 643 45.75 17.10 -35.74
N ASP A 644 44.60 17.81 -35.70
CA ASP A 644 44.28 18.92 -36.61
C ASP A 644 45.13 20.16 -36.33
N GLY A 645 45.43 20.96 -37.38
CA GLY A 645 46.24 22.18 -37.30
C GLY A 645 47.73 21.96 -36.96
N VAL A 646 48.07 20.95 -36.15
CA VAL A 646 49.40 20.65 -35.59
C VAL A 646 50.29 19.93 -36.62
N THR A 647 50.52 20.58 -37.75
CA THR A 647 51.25 19.96 -38.87
C THR A 647 52.66 20.51 -39.04
N THR A 648 53.65 19.61 -39.01
CA THR A 648 55.06 19.90 -39.30
C THR A 648 55.40 19.46 -40.73
N THR A 649 56.11 20.30 -41.48
CA THR A 649 56.65 19.92 -42.79
C THR A 649 57.87 19.03 -42.64
N TYR A 650 57.82 17.85 -43.24
CA TYR A 650 58.94 16.93 -43.36
C TYR A 650 59.29 16.71 -44.83
N TYR A 651 60.58 16.54 -45.12
CA TYR A 651 61.15 16.29 -46.43
C TYR A 651 61.65 14.86 -46.49
N GLN A 652 61.39 14.16 -47.59
CA GLN A 652 61.92 12.81 -47.79
C GLN A 652 63.46 12.85 -47.76
N ASP A 653 64.05 11.93 -47.00
CA ASP A 653 65.49 11.68 -46.87
C ASP A 653 65.75 10.25 -47.37
N ALA A 654 66.04 10.13 -48.67
CA ALA A 654 66.04 8.84 -49.34
C ALA A 654 67.39 8.09 -49.28
N ASP A 655 68.47 8.74 -48.85
CA ASP A 655 69.79 8.11 -48.67
C ASP A 655 70.30 8.08 -47.20
N GLY A 656 69.67 8.84 -46.30
CA GLY A 656 69.85 8.75 -44.85
C GLY A 656 70.89 9.70 -44.26
N ASP A 657 71.14 10.85 -44.89
CA ASP A 657 72.13 11.85 -44.44
C ASP A 657 71.59 12.82 -43.37
N GLY A 658 70.26 13.01 -43.31
CA GLY A 658 69.59 13.92 -42.38
C GLY A 658 69.10 15.25 -42.97
N VAL A 659 69.29 15.50 -44.28
CA VAL A 659 68.79 16.67 -45.02
C VAL A 659 68.00 16.22 -46.25
N GLY A 660 66.67 16.27 -46.16
CA GLY A 660 65.80 15.80 -47.23
C GLY A 660 65.84 16.68 -48.48
N GLY A 661 65.99 16.04 -49.64
CA GLY A 661 65.89 16.69 -50.96
C GLY A 661 64.64 16.29 -51.77
N GLY A 662 63.89 15.29 -51.29
CA GLY A 662 62.75 14.71 -52.01
C GLY A 662 61.43 15.45 -51.79
N THR A 663 60.33 14.72 -51.99
CA THR A 663 58.97 15.27 -51.83
C THR A 663 58.74 15.72 -50.37
N SER A 664 58.24 16.94 -50.17
CA SER A 664 57.77 17.38 -48.86
C SER A 664 56.36 16.87 -48.57
N THR A 665 56.11 16.49 -47.32
CA THR A 665 54.77 16.19 -46.79
C THR A 665 54.59 16.88 -45.46
N THR A 666 53.40 17.40 -45.18
CA THR A 666 53.03 17.83 -43.83
C THR A 666 52.44 16.64 -43.08
N ALA A 667 52.79 16.49 -41.80
CA ALA A 667 52.26 15.49 -40.89
C ALA A 667 52.43 15.97 -39.45
N CYS A 668 51.68 15.40 -38.49
CA CYS A 668 51.88 15.74 -37.08
C CYS A 668 53.22 15.22 -36.55
N SER A 669 53.53 13.95 -36.84
CA SER A 669 54.80 13.30 -36.50
C SER A 669 55.57 12.83 -37.73
N ALA A 670 56.89 12.66 -37.59
CA ALA A 670 57.82 12.40 -38.70
C ALA A 670 57.52 11.07 -39.43
N PRO A 671 57.14 11.10 -40.73
CA PRO A 671 56.96 9.87 -41.50
C PRO A 671 58.28 9.11 -41.65
N SER A 672 58.20 7.77 -41.76
CA SER A 672 59.41 6.93 -41.87
C SER A 672 60.18 7.22 -43.17
N GLY A 673 61.44 7.64 -43.05
CA GLY A 673 62.27 8.10 -44.17
C GLY A 673 62.11 9.59 -44.52
N TYR A 674 61.65 10.41 -43.57
CA TYR A 674 61.52 11.86 -43.72
C TYR A 674 62.14 12.60 -42.52
N VAL A 675 62.60 13.83 -42.75
CA VAL A 675 63.27 14.71 -41.76
C VAL A 675 62.76 16.16 -41.86
N THR A 676 62.88 16.96 -40.80
CA THR A 676 62.43 18.37 -40.82
C THR A 676 63.35 19.31 -41.59
N THR A 677 64.62 18.93 -41.77
CA THR A 677 65.60 19.73 -42.50
C THR A 677 65.49 19.48 -43.99
N GLY A 678 64.85 20.38 -44.74
CA GLY A 678 64.85 20.33 -46.21
C GLY A 678 66.01 21.12 -46.82
N GLY A 679 66.38 20.80 -48.06
CA GLY A 679 67.18 21.69 -48.90
C GLY A 679 68.30 21.05 -49.72
N ASP A 680 68.42 19.73 -49.74
CA ASP A 680 69.24 19.06 -50.76
C ASP A 680 68.56 19.12 -52.15
N CYS A 681 69.35 18.92 -53.21
CA CYS A 681 68.93 18.91 -54.62
C CYS A 681 69.33 17.63 -55.38
N ASN A 682 69.77 16.58 -54.69
CA ASN A 682 70.01 15.24 -55.25
C ASN A 682 69.81 14.15 -54.18
N ASP A 683 68.56 13.91 -53.80
CA ASP A 683 68.01 12.97 -52.79
C ASP A 683 68.30 11.47 -53.12
N SER A 684 69.56 11.16 -53.39
CA SER A 684 70.10 9.84 -53.76
C SER A 684 71.65 9.78 -53.70
N ASP A 685 72.30 10.81 -53.16
CA ASP A 685 73.75 10.96 -53.01
C ASP A 685 74.07 11.86 -51.80
N ALA A 686 74.26 11.25 -50.63
CA ALA A 686 74.62 11.80 -49.31
C ALA A 686 75.96 12.59 -49.23
N ALA A 687 76.34 13.22 -50.33
CA ALA A 687 77.42 14.19 -50.49
C ALA A 687 76.93 15.52 -51.13
N SER A 688 75.64 15.63 -51.47
CA SER A 688 74.96 16.82 -51.99
C SER A 688 74.21 17.56 -50.87
N THR A 689 74.18 18.90 -50.87
CA THR A 689 73.54 19.73 -49.82
C THR A 689 73.31 21.22 -50.24
N ALA A 690 72.82 21.54 -51.46
CA ALA A 690 72.71 22.94 -51.91
C ALA A 690 71.59 23.27 -52.93
N SER A 691 70.91 24.42 -52.76
CA SER A 691 69.61 24.80 -53.38
C SER A 691 69.63 25.86 -54.51
N CYS A 692 68.47 26.08 -55.20
CA CYS A 692 68.29 26.95 -56.39
C CYS A 692 66.92 27.72 -56.44
N PRO A 693 66.74 28.84 -57.21
CA PRO A 693 65.57 29.76 -57.13
C PRO A 693 64.68 29.98 -58.41
N GLU A 694 63.66 30.87 -58.33
CA GLU A 694 62.35 30.91 -59.06
C GLU A 694 61.81 32.36 -59.41
N THR A 695 60.71 32.51 -60.19
CA THR A 695 59.83 33.74 -60.44
C THR A 695 58.53 33.38 -61.25
N ALA A 696 57.39 34.12 -61.34
CA ALA A 696 56.65 35.17 -60.58
C ALA A 696 55.34 35.65 -61.34
N GLU A 697 54.48 36.51 -60.75
CA GLU A 697 53.48 37.49 -61.35
C GLU A 697 52.17 37.01 -62.08
N GLU A 698 51.07 37.78 -62.29
CA GLU A 698 50.14 38.73 -61.55
C GLU A 698 48.91 39.06 -62.50
N GLU A 699 47.83 39.89 -62.36
CA GLU A 699 47.42 41.17 -61.68
C GLU A 699 45.83 41.25 -61.46
N GLU A 700 45.08 42.37 -61.66
CA GLU A 700 43.66 42.64 -61.17
C GLU A 700 42.55 43.10 -62.21
N GLU A 701 41.23 43.17 -61.82
CA GLU A 701 40.31 44.38 -61.85
C GLU A 701 38.75 44.11 -61.60
N GLU A 702 37.99 45.15 -61.18
CA GLU A 702 36.53 45.23 -60.83
C GLU A 702 35.62 45.87 -61.94
N GLU A 703 34.36 46.34 -61.71
CA GLU A 703 33.04 45.68 -61.51
C GLU A 703 31.90 46.66 -61.94
N LEU A 704 30.73 46.17 -62.43
CA LEU A 704 29.42 46.87 -62.41
C LEU A 704 28.27 46.02 -63.00
N THR A 705 27.02 46.27 -62.57
CA THR A 705 25.82 45.42 -62.81
C THR A 705 24.67 46.10 -63.58
N LEU A 706 23.72 45.28 -64.10
CA LEU A 706 22.45 45.69 -64.75
C LEU A 706 21.36 44.60 -64.65
N GLU A 707 20.10 45.03 -64.78
CA GLU A 707 18.84 44.29 -64.72
C GLU A 707 18.21 44.10 -66.15
N GLU A 708 17.13 43.36 -66.43
CA GLU A 708 16.19 42.51 -65.67
C GLU A 708 15.47 41.53 -66.66
N GLU A 709 14.27 41.03 -66.30
CA GLU A 709 13.16 40.51 -67.15
C GLU A 709 13.11 39.05 -67.66
N GLY A 710 11.90 38.45 -67.60
CA GLY A 710 11.66 37.06 -68.05
C GLY A 710 10.41 36.31 -67.53
N GLU A 711 9.22 36.93 -67.43
CA GLU A 711 7.95 36.23 -67.11
C GLU A 711 7.56 35.11 -68.13
N ILE A 712 6.62 34.20 -67.80
CA ILE A 712 5.18 34.20 -68.23
C ILE A 712 4.33 33.23 -67.36
N ALA A 713 3.14 33.65 -66.90
CA ALA A 713 2.01 32.74 -66.60
C ALA A 713 0.65 33.39 -66.95
N ALA A 714 -0.36 32.62 -67.40
CA ALA A 714 -1.64 33.18 -67.87
C ALA A 714 -2.92 32.34 -67.60
N ILE A 715 -3.88 33.01 -66.96
CA ILE A 715 -5.37 32.91 -67.01
C ILE A 715 -5.97 32.31 -68.31
N GLY A 716 -7.15 31.65 -68.32
CA GLY A 716 -8.16 31.37 -67.28
C GLY A 716 -9.49 30.84 -67.90
N GLY A 717 -10.55 30.55 -67.13
CA GLY A 717 -11.86 30.13 -67.69
C GLY A 717 -12.97 29.76 -66.66
N GLU A 718 -14.25 29.99 -66.99
CA GLU A 718 -15.41 30.00 -66.08
C GLU A 718 -16.27 28.69 -66.00
N ALA A 719 -17.25 28.70 -65.08
CA ALA A 719 -18.61 28.10 -65.19
C ALA A 719 -18.92 26.66 -64.69
N ALA A 720 -19.19 26.56 -63.37
CA ALA A 720 -20.49 26.23 -62.73
C ALA A 720 -21.36 24.97 -63.07
N VAL A 721 -22.23 24.63 -62.09
CA VAL A 721 -23.53 23.91 -62.14
C VAL A 721 -23.59 22.41 -61.67
N GLU A 722 -24.42 22.18 -60.64
CA GLU A 722 -25.23 21.00 -60.22
C GLU A 722 -24.68 19.73 -59.50
N ALA A 723 -25.50 19.33 -58.50
CA ALA A 723 -25.98 17.99 -58.12
C ALA A 723 -25.22 17.04 -57.16
N GLU A 724 -25.86 16.84 -56.01
CA GLU A 724 -25.89 15.67 -55.09
C GLU A 724 -26.55 14.39 -55.71
N PRO A 725 -26.69 13.22 -55.03
CA PRO A 725 -26.10 12.73 -53.75
C PRO A 725 -25.62 11.24 -53.75
N ALA A 726 -25.15 10.75 -52.58
CA ALA A 726 -25.17 9.35 -52.10
C ALA A 726 -24.19 8.33 -52.76
N ALA A 727 -23.93 7.12 -52.24
CA ALA A 727 -24.48 6.37 -51.08
C ALA A 727 -23.47 5.34 -50.50
N GLU A 728 -23.85 4.68 -49.39
CA GLU A 728 -23.51 3.29 -48.96
C GLU A 728 -22.01 2.85 -48.88
N THR A 729 -21.37 2.64 -47.71
CA THR A 729 -21.50 1.55 -46.68
C THR A 729 -20.76 0.22 -47.04
N PRO A 730 -20.43 -0.70 -46.08
CA PRO A 730 -19.19 -1.51 -46.10
C PRO A 730 -19.38 -2.98 -46.54
N PRO A 731 -18.35 -3.85 -46.36
CA PRO A 731 -18.63 -5.12 -45.63
C PRO A 731 -17.46 -5.73 -44.81
N SER A 732 -17.83 -6.71 -43.95
CA SER A 732 -17.08 -7.91 -43.46
C SER A 732 -15.71 -7.74 -42.76
N GLU A 733 -15.47 -8.16 -41.51
CA GLU A 733 -15.63 -9.47 -40.81
C GLU A 733 -14.43 -10.45 -40.96
N GLU A 734 -13.69 -10.63 -39.83
CA GLU A 734 -13.20 -11.91 -39.25
C GLU A 734 -12.25 -12.87 -40.05
N PRO A 735 -11.60 -13.88 -39.42
CA PRO A 735 -10.79 -13.80 -38.18
C PRO A 735 -9.49 -14.66 -38.24
N ALA A 736 -8.82 -14.79 -37.07
CA ALA A 736 -7.92 -15.88 -36.63
C ALA A 736 -6.47 -15.96 -37.17
N GLY A 737 -5.55 -16.45 -36.31
CA GLY A 737 -4.19 -16.86 -36.68
C GLY A 737 -3.15 -16.81 -35.55
N CYS A 738 -2.98 -17.90 -34.79
CA CYS A 738 -1.84 -18.04 -33.87
C CYS A 738 -0.52 -18.25 -34.62
N GLN A 739 0.61 -17.88 -34.01
CA GLN A 739 1.81 -18.76 -33.90
C GLN A 739 2.69 -18.33 -32.70
N LEU A 740 3.41 -19.30 -32.14
CA LEU A 740 4.42 -19.06 -31.10
C LEU A 740 5.78 -18.72 -31.72
N HIS A 741 6.69 -18.18 -30.91
CA HIS A 741 8.11 -18.57 -30.99
C HIS A 741 8.72 -18.72 -29.59
N ALA A 742 9.77 -19.54 -29.48
CA ALA A 742 10.46 -19.85 -28.24
C ALA A 742 11.97 -19.99 -28.47
N GLY A 743 12.77 -19.57 -27.49
CA GLY A 743 14.23 -19.62 -27.49
C GLY A 743 14.77 -18.70 -26.37
N ALA A 744 15.43 -19.09 -25.27
CA ALA A 744 16.14 -20.29 -24.78
C ALA A 744 17.67 -20.10 -24.66
N PHE A 745 18.14 -20.14 -23.41
CA PHE A 745 19.50 -20.51 -22.95
C PHE A 745 20.75 -19.71 -23.42
N ARG A 746 21.33 -18.95 -22.49
CA ARG A 746 22.64 -19.18 -21.80
C ARG A 746 22.87 -18.05 -20.77
N SER A 747 23.37 -18.23 -19.53
CA SER A 747 24.41 -19.10 -18.93
C SER A 747 25.81 -18.47 -18.89
N SER A 748 26.17 -17.90 -17.74
CA SER A 748 27.55 -17.78 -17.25
C SER A 748 27.60 -18.09 -15.74
N LYS A 749 28.75 -18.57 -15.27
CA LYS A 749 29.04 -18.88 -13.85
C LYS A 749 30.31 -18.13 -13.43
N ASN A 750 30.63 -18.22 -12.13
CA ASN A 750 31.91 -17.98 -11.47
C ASN A 750 32.18 -16.53 -11.02
N LEU A 751 33.00 -16.28 -9.99
CA LEU A 751 33.32 -17.05 -8.77
C LEU A 751 34.17 -16.11 -7.87
N GLY A 752 33.82 -15.94 -6.59
CA GLY A 752 34.64 -15.12 -5.68
C GLY A 752 34.28 -15.31 -4.22
N TRP A 753 35.20 -15.87 -3.43
CA TRP A 753 35.16 -15.88 -1.97
C TRP A 753 36.27 -14.96 -1.46
N LEU A 754 36.03 -14.21 -0.38
CA LEU A 754 36.98 -14.14 0.73
C LEU A 754 36.29 -13.64 2.03
N PHE A 755 36.70 -14.18 3.17
CA PHE A 755 36.37 -13.66 4.52
C PHE A 755 37.40 -12.62 4.96
N PHE A 756 37.01 -11.66 5.81
CA PHE A 756 37.65 -11.46 7.13
C PHE A 756 36.75 -10.67 8.10
N LEU A 757 37.07 -10.73 9.40
CA LEU A 757 36.24 -10.28 10.54
C LEU A 757 36.74 -8.93 11.16
N PRO A 758 35.97 -8.27 12.05
CA PRO A 758 36.00 -6.81 12.23
C PRO A 758 36.96 -6.30 13.32
N PHE A 759 37.04 -4.97 13.47
CA PHE A 759 37.70 -4.29 14.58
C PHE A 759 36.72 -3.63 15.56
N VAL A 760 37.17 -3.44 16.81
CA VAL A 760 36.33 -3.14 17.97
C VAL A 760 36.47 -1.67 18.42
N GLY A 761 35.34 -0.98 18.63
CA GLY A 761 35.28 0.31 19.32
C GLY A 761 34.88 0.15 20.80
N VAL A 762 35.68 0.68 21.74
CA VAL A 762 35.48 0.46 23.19
C VAL A 762 34.94 1.71 23.90
N PHE A 763 33.89 1.49 24.69
CA PHE A 763 33.43 2.24 25.88
C PHE A 763 34.24 3.46 26.37
N VAL A 764 33.55 4.59 26.55
CA VAL A 764 33.80 5.52 27.68
C VAL A 764 32.47 5.93 28.33
N MET A 765 32.30 5.66 29.63
CA MET A 765 31.18 6.15 30.44
C MET A 765 31.56 7.39 31.25
N ARG A 766 30.67 8.40 31.26
CA ARG A 766 30.28 9.36 32.34
C ARG A 766 29.78 10.66 31.68
N LYS A 767 28.85 11.43 32.28
CA LYS A 767 28.45 11.54 33.69
C LYS A 767 26.98 12.00 33.80
N ARG A 768 26.25 11.59 34.86
CA ARG A 768 24.94 12.18 35.20
C ARG A 768 25.07 13.66 35.57
N MET A 769 24.05 14.45 35.21
CA MET A 769 23.52 15.50 36.07
C MET A 769 22.01 15.66 35.80
N ASN A 770 21.24 16.07 36.80
CA ASN A 770 19.79 16.16 36.71
C ASN A 770 19.38 17.50 36.08
N HIS A 771 18.24 17.54 35.40
CA HIS A 771 17.11 18.24 35.99
C HIS A 771 15.77 17.55 35.71
#